data_AF-A0A0F0I4B3-F1
#
_entry.id   AF-A0A0F0I4B3-F1
#
_cell.length_a   1.000
_cell.length_b   1.000
_cell.length_c   1.000
_cell.angle_alpha   90.00
_cell.angle_beta   90.00
_cell.angle_gamma   90.00
#
_symmetry.space_group_name_H-M   'P 1'
#
loop_
_entity.id
_entity.type
_entity.pdbx_description
1 polymer ?
#
loop_
_entity_poly.entity_id
_entity_poly.type
_entity_poly.pdbx_seq_one_letter_code
_entity_poly.pdbx_strand_id
1 'polypeptide(L)'
;MIGILGASGTIGSLLVSKLSGQGHATRALVHHSKAGTQLALPHVEVQTGDYTNDGDLHEFLTGLDQLFLLTAPSEEQAEVQNHIIDLAKDASVKGITKLSAWTAAEDSPLLVSRQHHAIEVYLAASGIPYTILEPHTFMQTTSMAFADEIGRNSTMTSSVTSEAAIFMVDVRDIVEVAAAVLSHAQHRGETLVIHGPEALSYADCASLISRHLGRDIRYNLVTYSEAKERFLKAGMGEFLADTLTTLSRMYNSGKYEPALNTVVEDWAGRPPRTYEDFLEECPHGFHPGVSCSFGLHDRDPKMSDKANLEKPLEELPDDPDQALGELGYIPSELRRNRSLFTLLFQSLSIAGIPFAESGALMQAIYGGGQLSIFVGWIVVCLMDQCVAMSLAELASRYPTSAGPYYWSFQLSGKHAKLLSFMTAWVWLIGNWTITLGVNFAFAQLLVATVSIYSSWEATDWQLLLVLYAICILAFLICGFGNRFLPLVDTLCAGWTLVSILVVLVAVSVSAKAGRHTPSEALAQYDPSLSGWGNFSFCIGLLPPAFVFSAIGMVSSMAEEVHAPAIKVPKAMALCIPVGGTAGLFFVIPLCVTLPGLVDITNAPSGQPIPYVFQVVMGTRAGAVGLVSLLLVVGFFCSISITNAASRCTWALARDTALPMSRLFSRVDDRVRIPLWALGLVTVVQMLLGLINLGSSSAFTAFVSVGVIALAITYSIPISISLFYNKRSEVSKARWNCGRALGTTVNLIALAWIAFELVLFSMPSTLPVTPVSMNYASVVFVGFTTLAFLWYLVHARKIYVGPPLSDGMPQDM
;
A
#
# COMPACT_ATOMS: atom_id res chain seq x y z
N MET A 1 15.51 32.18 24.33
CA MET A 1 15.10 31.04 23.47
C MET A 1 15.50 31.35 22.03
N ILE A 2 16.08 30.39 21.31
CA ILE A 2 16.44 30.53 19.88
C ILE A 2 15.42 29.75 19.03
N GLY A 3 14.66 30.42 18.16
CA GLY A 3 13.75 29.75 17.23
C GLY A 3 14.42 29.42 15.90
N ILE A 4 14.18 28.23 15.37
CA ILE A 4 14.68 27.78 14.06
C ILE A 4 13.51 27.49 13.12
N LEU A 5 13.41 28.28 12.04
CA LEU A 5 12.57 27.96 10.88
C LEU A 5 13.38 27.12 9.88
N GLY A 6 12.71 26.22 9.16
CA GLY A 6 13.39 25.24 8.31
C GLY A 6 14.15 24.17 9.10
N ALA A 7 13.75 23.90 10.34
CA ALA A 7 14.47 23.05 11.29
C ALA A 7 14.65 21.59 10.85
N SER A 8 13.81 21.08 9.95
CA SER A 8 13.93 19.73 9.38
C SER A 8 14.78 19.65 8.11
N GLY A 9 15.25 20.78 7.58
CA GLY A 9 16.12 20.83 6.41
C GLY A 9 17.59 20.59 6.76
N THR A 10 18.45 20.37 5.76
CA THR A 10 19.86 19.99 5.91
C THR A 10 20.64 20.90 6.88
N ILE A 11 20.47 22.22 6.76
CA ILE A 11 21.13 23.20 7.64
C ILE A 11 20.43 23.26 9.00
N GLY A 12 19.08 23.34 9.00
CA GLY A 12 18.29 23.49 10.21
C GLY A 12 18.48 22.34 11.21
N SER A 13 18.50 21.09 10.74
CA SER A 13 18.64 19.92 11.62
C SER A 13 20.01 19.87 12.30
N LEU A 14 21.07 20.23 11.55
CA LEU A 14 22.43 20.33 12.07
C LEU A 14 22.56 21.50 13.05
N LEU A 15 21.94 22.64 12.76
CA LEU A 15 21.94 23.80 13.65
C LEU A 15 21.23 23.51 14.97
N VAL A 16 20.06 22.87 14.93
CA VAL A 16 19.35 22.42 16.14
C VAL A 16 20.22 21.48 16.97
N SER A 17 20.86 20.49 16.32
CA SER A 17 21.79 19.57 16.98
C SER A 17 22.96 20.30 17.65
N LYS A 18 23.58 21.25 16.94
CA LYS A 18 24.70 22.04 17.44
C LYS A 18 24.33 22.89 18.65
N LEU A 19 23.23 23.63 18.57
CA LEU A 19 22.75 24.50 19.66
C LEU A 19 22.34 23.68 20.89
N SER A 20 21.70 22.53 20.68
CA SER A 20 21.40 21.57 21.75
C SER A 20 22.67 21.08 22.44
N GLY A 21 23.70 20.71 21.68
CA GLY A 21 25.00 20.29 22.22
C GLY A 21 25.75 21.39 22.99
N GLN A 22 25.48 22.66 22.68
CA GLN A 22 25.98 23.84 23.41
C GLN A 22 25.10 24.23 24.61
N GLY A 23 23.97 23.54 24.84
CA GLY A 23 23.06 23.81 25.96
C GLY A 23 22.12 25.00 25.76
N HIS A 24 21.98 25.51 24.53
CA HIS A 24 21.07 26.62 24.25
C HIS A 24 19.62 26.14 24.14
N ALA A 25 18.71 26.80 24.87
CA ALA A 25 17.28 26.59 24.74
C ALA A 25 16.82 26.96 23.31
N THR A 26 16.36 25.97 22.57
CA THR A 26 16.04 26.08 21.14
C THR A 26 14.60 25.63 20.89
N ARG A 27 13.86 26.35 20.05
CA ARG A 27 12.54 25.95 19.55
C ARG A 27 12.61 25.66 18.05
N ALA A 28 12.21 24.47 17.64
CA ALA A 28 12.24 24.05 16.24
C ALA A 28 10.80 23.96 15.70
N LEU A 29 10.48 24.72 14.64
CA LEU A 29 9.20 24.58 13.94
C LEU A 29 9.32 23.51 12.85
N VAL A 30 8.42 22.51 12.89
CA VAL A 30 8.37 21.42 11.90
C VAL A 30 6.95 21.22 11.38
N HIS A 31 6.79 20.88 10.09
CA HIS A 31 5.45 20.68 9.51
C HIS A 31 4.74 19.41 9.99
N HIS A 32 5.49 18.36 10.36
CA HIS A 32 4.93 17.05 10.75
C HIS A 32 5.68 16.42 11.93
N SER A 33 4.96 15.70 12.78
CA SER A 33 5.47 15.12 14.04
C SER A 33 6.66 14.16 13.89
N LYS A 34 6.81 13.49 12.73
CA LYS A 34 7.93 12.59 12.41
C LYS A 34 9.29 13.30 12.43
N ALA A 35 9.38 14.50 11.87
CA ALA A 35 10.59 15.34 11.92
C ALA A 35 10.88 15.81 13.36
N GLY A 36 9.81 16.01 14.14
CA GLY A 36 9.90 16.38 15.54
C GLY A 36 10.56 15.34 16.44
N THR A 37 10.30 14.04 16.21
CA THR A 37 10.92 12.97 17.01
C THR A 37 12.44 12.91 16.83
N GLN A 38 12.95 13.22 15.64
CA GLN A 38 14.40 13.26 15.40
C GLN A 38 15.05 14.45 16.11
N LEU A 39 14.35 15.59 16.18
CA LEU A 39 14.84 16.82 16.82
C LEU A 39 14.54 16.88 18.34
N ALA A 40 14.04 15.79 18.94
CA ALA A 40 13.78 15.68 20.38
C ALA A 40 15.07 15.53 21.19
N LEU A 41 15.94 16.54 21.12
CA LEU A 41 17.23 16.62 21.79
C LEU A 41 17.12 17.40 23.11
N PRO A 42 18.09 17.26 24.03
CA PRO A 42 18.14 18.08 25.23
C PRO A 42 18.05 19.57 24.90
N HIS A 43 17.28 20.32 25.68
CA HIS A 43 17.09 21.77 25.49
C HIS A 43 16.37 22.20 24.20
N VAL A 44 15.81 21.24 23.43
CA VAL A 44 15.03 21.53 22.21
C VAL A 44 13.53 21.33 22.46
N GLU A 45 12.76 22.39 22.26
CA GLU A 45 11.30 22.37 22.17
C GLU A 45 10.91 22.20 20.70
N VAL A 46 10.18 21.14 20.36
CA VAL A 46 9.69 20.93 19.01
C VAL A 46 8.23 21.36 18.95
N GLN A 47 7.94 22.31 18.06
CA GLN A 47 6.58 22.73 17.75
C GLN A 47 6.19 22.24 16.36
N THR A 48 5.04 21.57 16.25
CA THR A 48 4.48 21.21 14.96
C THR A 48 3.57 22.34 14.48
N GLY A 49 3.80 22.86 13.28
CA GLY A 49 3.01 23.97 12.74
C GLY A 49 3.47 24.38 11.34
N ASP A 50 2.66 25.22 10.70
CA ASP A 50 2.95 25.78 9.38
C ASP A 50 3.32 27.26 9.51
N TYR A 51 4.51 27.67 9.04
CA TYR A 51 4.94 29.07 9.07
C TYR A 51 4.15 29.98 8.12
N THR A 52 3.28 29.42 7.27
CA THR A 52 2.31 30.20 6.49
C THR A 52 0.97 30.41 7.21
N ASN A 53 0.78 29.79 8.38
CA ASN A 53 -0.37 29.98 9.24
C ASN A 53 -0.04 30.97 10.37
N ASP A 54 -0.74 32.10 10.41
CA ASP A 54 -0.51 33.16 11.40
C ASP A 54 -0.62 32.67 12.85
N GLY A 55 -1.54 31.75 13.15
CA GLY A 55 -1.72 31.21 14.50
C GLY A 55 -0.52 30.40 14.97
N ASP A 56 -0.09 29.45 14.13
CA ASP A 56 1.06 28.59 14.42
C ASP A 56 2.36 29.40 14.52
N LEU A 57 2.53 30.36 13.61
CA LEU A 57 3.70 31.23 13.57
C LEU A 57 3.74 32.19 14.77
N HIS A 58 2.60 32.76 15.17
CA HIS A 58 2.53 33.62 16.36
C HIS A 58 2.86 32.84 17.64
N GLU A 59 2.33 31.62 17.79
CA GLU A 59 2.68 30.74 18.90
C GLU A 59 4.19 30.42 18.91
N PHE A 60 4.76 30.13 17.73
CA PHE A 60 6.18 29.83 17.59
C PHE A 60 7.08 31.00 17.97
N LEU A 61 6.74 32.21 17.52
CA LEU A 61 7.52 33.43 17.76
C LEU A 61 7.42 33.94 19.21
N THR A 62 6.37 33.55 19.94
CA THR A 62 6.14 34.02 21.31
C THR A 62 7.26 33.58 22.25
N GLY A 63 7.94 34.57 22.84
CA GLY A 63 9.01 34.36 23.83
C GLY A 63 10.38 34.01 23.22
N LEU A 64 10.56 34.17 21.91
CA LEU A 64 11.86 34.04 21.26
C LEU A 64 12.73 35.27 21.50
N ASP A 65 14.01 35.05 21.80
CA ASP A 65 15.01 36.12 21.80
C ASP A 65 15.66 36.26 20.43
N GLN A 66 15.92 35.12 19.77
CA GLN A 66 16.62 35.03 18.49
C GLN A 66 15.85 34.15 17.52
N LEU A 67 15.89 34.48 16.23
CA LEU A 67 15.26 33.70 15.17
C LEU A 67 16.27 33.40 14.05
N PHE A 68 16.42 32.13 13.72
CA PHE A 68 17.06 31.70 12.48
C PHE A 68 16.00 31.59 11.38
N LEU A 69 16.06 32.50 10.40
CA LEU A 69 15.09 32.61 9.32
C LEU A 69 15.59 31.86 8.07
N LEU A 70 14.98 30.70 7.82
CA LEU A 70 15.16 29.90 6.61
C LEU A 70 13.81 29.25 6.23
N THR A 71 13.38 29.47 4.99
CA THR A 71 12.19 28.83 4.40
C THR A 71 12.58 28.10 3.12
N ALA A 72 11.71 27.20 2.64
CA ALA A 72 11.91 26.61 1.32
C ALA A 72 11.78 27.70 0.23
N PRO A 73 12.52 27.59 -0.89
CA PRO A 73 12.38 28.50 -2.01
C PRO A 73 11.01 28.31 -2.69
N SER A 74 10.36 29.43 -3.03
CA SER A 74 9.07 29.45 -3.74
C SER A 74 8.90 30.78 -4.49
N GLU A 75 7.93 30.85 -5.40
CA GLU A 75 7.61 32.10 -6.10
C GLU A 75 7.15 33.23 -5.14
N GLU A 76 6.66 32.86 -3.96
CA GLU A 76 6.13 33.76 -2.92
C GLU A 76 7.11 33.95 -1.73
N GLN A 77 8.35 33.47 -1.84
CA GLN A 77 9.33 33.46 -0.74
C GLN A 77 9.52 34.83 -0.07
N ALA A 78 9.57 35.91 -0.85
CA ALA A 78 9.74 37.27 -0.33
C ALA A 78 8.54 37.72 0.51
N GLU A 79 7.32 37.42 0.05
CA GLU A 79 6.10 37.78 0.78
C GLU A 79 6.02 37.02 2.11
N VAL A 80 6.30 35.71 2.07
CA VAL A 80 6.30 34.85 3.27
C VAL A 80 7.35 35.31 4.28
N GLN A 81 8.60 35.55 3.87
CA GLN A 81 9.64 35.95 4.82
C GLN A 81 9.44 37.37 5.35
N ASN A 82 8.92 38.31 4.55
CA ASN A 82 8.60 39.65 5.04
C ASN A 82 7.47 39.61 6.09
N HIS A 83 6.45 38.78 5.86
CA HIS A 83 5.38 38.54 6.85
C HIS A 83 5.91 37.94 8.15
N ILE A 84 6.84 36.98 8.07
CA ILE A 84 7.54 36.44 9.25
C ILE A 84 8.31 37.54 9.99
N ILE A 85 8.99 38.44 9.27
CA ILE A 85 9.73 39.57 9.86
C ILE A 85 8.78 40.52 10.60
N ASP A 86 7.61 40.82 10.03
CA ASP A 86 6.60 41.67 10.68
C ASP A 86 6.07 41.01 11.96
N LEU A 87 5.71 39.73 11.91
CA LEU A 87 5.25 39.00 13.10
C LEU A 87 6.36 38.84 14.15
N ALA A 88 7.62 38.69 13.74
CA ALA A 88 8.76 38.64 14.65
C ALA A 88 8.98 39.99 15.35
N LYS A 89 8.74 41.11 14.64
CA LYS A 89 8.76 42.46 15.21
C LYS A 89 7.67 42.62 16.27
N ASP A 90 6.44 42.20 15.96
CA ASP A 90 5.31 42.27 16.87
C ASP A 90 5.52 41.38 18.11
N ALA A 91 6.14 40.20 17.94
CA ALA A 91 6.54 39.31 19.02
C ALA A 91 7.78 39.80 19.81
N SER A 92 8.35 40.95 19.44
CA SER A 92 9.54 41.55 20.08
C SER A 92 10.79 40.66 20.07
N VAL A 93 10.98 39.90 18.98
CA VAL A 93 12.22 39.14 18.75
C VAL A 93 13.41 40.10 18.71
N LYS A 94 14.49 39.78 19.45
CA LYS A 94 15.62 40.70 19.66
C LYS A 94 16.69 40.60 18.57
N GLY A 95 16.68 39.53 17.78
CA GLY A 95 17.56 39.43 16.63
C GLY A 95 17.15 38.34 15.62
N ILE A 96 17.53 38.57 14.37
CA ILE A 96 17.29 37.62 13.27
C ILE A 96 18.61 37.29 12.58
N THR A 97 18.96 36.00 12.54
CA THR A 97 19.98 35.46 11.64
C THR A 97 19.27 34.91 10.40
N LYS A 98 19.41 35.59 9.27
CA LYS A 98 18.81 35.15 8.00
C LYS A 98 19.81 34.32 7.22
N LEU A 99 19.43 33.11 6.81
CA LEU A 99 20.17 32.40 5.79
C LEU A 99 19.72 32.89 4.41
N SER A 100 20.60 33.60 3.73
CA SER A 100 20.39 34.14 2.40
C SER A 100 21.19 33.38 1.34
N ALA A 101 21.50 34.02 0.22
CA ALA A 101 22.34 33.44 -0.83
C ALA A 101 23.33 34.50 -1.33
N TRP A 102 24.60 34.13 -1.51
CA TRP A 102 25.65 35.01 -2.05
C TRP A 102 25.29 35.73 -3.37
N THR A 103 24.38 35.16 -4.14
CA THR A 103 23.95 35.75 -5.42
C THR A 103 22.86 36.81 -5.27
N ALA A 104 22.46 37.17 -4.05
CA ALA A 104 21.42 38.14 -3.75
C ALA A 104 21.79 39.53 -4.31
N ALA A 105 21.05 39.97 -5.33
CA ALA A 105 21.18 41.28 -5.93
C ALA A 105 19.86 41.69 -6.58
N GLU A 106 19.59 43.00 -6.62
CA GLU A 106 18.39 43.56 -7.24
C GLU A 106 18.26 43.19 -8.72
N ASP A 107 19.38 43.21 -9.45
CA ASP A 107 19.47 42.94 -10.89
C ASP A 107 19.86 41.50 -11.23
N SER A 108 19.90 40.60 -10.24
CA SER A 108 20.26 39.20 -10.45
C SER A 108 19.34 38.55 -11.49
N PRO A 109 19.84 37.72 -12.43
CA PRO A 109 19.00 37.03 -13.38
C PRO A 109 18.12 35.95 -12.72
N LEU A 110 18.46 35.50 -11.50
CA LEU A 110 17.76 34.46 -10.78
C LEU A 110 16.66 35.04 -9.87
N LEU A 111 15.40 34.58 -10.01
CA LEU A 111 14.28 35.10 -9.20
C LEU A 111 14.53 34.94 -7.71
N VAL A 112 15.00 33.76 -7.29
CA VAL A 112 15.30 33.44 -5.88
C VAL A 112 16.32 34.42 -5.31
N SER A 113 17.37 34.78 -6.06
CA SER A 113 18.35 35.78 -5.64
C SER A 113 17.75 37.19 -5.49
N ARG A 114 16.88 37.61 -6.41
CA ARG A 114 16.17 38.90 -6.29
C ARG A 114 15.24 38.91 -5.07
N GLN A 115 14.57 37.80 -4.78
CA GLN A 115 13.76 37.65 -3.57
C GLN A 115 14.63 37.73 -2.31
N HIS A 116 15.77 37.04 -2.28
CA HIS A 116 16.72 37.13 -1.18
C HIS A 116 17.16 38.58 -0.91
N HIS A 117 17.55 39.32 -1.95
CA HIS A 117 17.90 40.73 -1.84
C HIS A 117 16.75 41.59 -1.31
N ALA A 118 15.53 41.41 -1.84
CA ALA A 118 14.35 42.14 -1.38
C ALA A 118 14.08 41.90 0.13
N ILE A 119 14.24 40.65 0.59
CA ILE A 119 14.07 40.30 2.01
C ILE A 119 15.20 40.88 2.87
N GLU A 120 16.44 40.93 2.39
CA GLU A 120 17.55 41.57 3.13
C GLU A 120 17.30 43.07 3.34
N VAL A 121 16.88 43.77 2.28
CA VAL A 121 16.51 45.18 2.35
C VAL A 121 15.33 45.38 3.32
N TYR A 122 14.33 44.49 3.26
CA TYR A 122 13.17 44.53 4.16
C TYR A 122 13.57 44.30 5.62
N LEU A 123 14.39 43.28 5.88
CA LEU A 123 14.90 42.97 7.22
C LEU A 123 15.72 44.14 7.78
N ALA A 124 16.58 44.76 6.96
CA ALA A 124 17.36 45.92 7.36
C ALA A 124 16.47 47.13 7.70
N ALA A 125 15.36 47.31 6.97
CA ALA A 125 14.39 48.36 7.24
C ALA A 125 13.45 48.06 8.43
N SER A 126 13.35 46.79 8.87
CA SER A 126 12.44 46.37 9.94
C SER A 126 12.75 46.99 11.30
N GLY A 127 14.03 47.33 11.54
CA GLY A 127 14.55 47.82 12.82
C GLY A 127 14.88 46.71 13.83
N ILE A 128 14.68 45.44 13.51
CA ILE A 128 15.15 44.32 14.31
C ILE A 128 16.66 44.14 14.06
N PRO A 129 17.51 44.02 15.10
CA PRO A 129 18.92 43.67 14.91
C PRO A 129 19.06 42.39 14.06
N TYR A 130 19.94 42.39 13.07
CA TYR A 130 20.09 41.25 12.18
C TYR A 130 21.54 40.92 11.85
N THR A 131 21.73 39.69 11.36
CA THR A 131 22.93 39.25 10.64
C THR A 131 22.47 38.44 9.43
N ILE A 132 23.01 38.74 8.25
CA ILE A 132 22.72 38.00 7.02
C ILE A 132 23.88 37.03 6.78
N LEU A 133 23.56 35.75 6.57
CA LEU A 133 24.52 34.74 6.15
C LEU A 133 24.33 34.47 4.67
N GLU A 134 25.34 34.73 3.86
CA GLU A 134 25.34 34.52 2.43
C GLU A 134 26.30 33.40 2.06
N PRO A 135 25.87 32.13 2.19
CA PRO A 135 26.72 31.04 1.76
C PRO A 135 26.79 30.98 0.23
N HIS A 136 27.94 30.55 -0.25
CA HIS A 136 28.10 30.09 -1.62
C HIS A 136 27.45 28.70 -1.80
N THR A 137 27.52 28.15 -3.01
CA THR A 137 27.05 26.79 -3.36
C THR A 137 27.54 25.73 -2.37
N PHE A 138 26.69 24.78 -1.99
CA PHE A 138 27.08 23.77 -0.99
C PHE A 138 27.82 22.59 -1.61
N MET A 139 28.86 22.07 -0.93
CA MET A 139 29.52 20.82 -1.30
C MET A 139 28.52 19.65 -1.33
N GLN A 140 27.56 19.61 -0.41
CA GLN A 140 26.49 18.61 -0.37
C GLN A 140 25.65 18.58 -1.66
N THR A 141 25.58 19.69 -2.40
CA THR A 141 24.88 19.77 -3.69
C THR A 141 25.51 18.83 -4.72
N THR A 142 26.83 18.60 -4.67
CA THR A 142 27.49 17.68 -5.62
C THR A 142 27.07 16.23 -5.35
N SER A 143 26.97 15.84 -4.09
CA SER A 143 26.43 14.53 -3.69
C SER A 143 24.96 14.41 -4.11
N MET A 144 24.11 15.38 -3.75
CA MET A 144 22.68 15.36 -4.07
C MET A 144 22.41 15.34 -5.59
N ALA A 145 23.18 16.09 -6.37
CA ALA A 145 22.97 16.20 -7.82
C ALA A 145 23.56 15.02 -8.59
N PHE A 146 24.67 14.44 -8.12
CA PHE A 146 25.46 13.52 -8.94
C PHE A 146 25.68 12.12 -8.36
N ALA A 147 25.39 11.84 -7.08
CA ALA A 147 25.66 10.53 -6.47
C ALA A 147 25.01 9.36 -7.23
N ASP A 148 23.76 9.52 -7.65
CA ASP A 148 23.05 8.49 -8.43
C ASP A 148 23.66 8.27 -9.82
N GLU A 149 24.03 9.35 -10.50
CA GLU A 149 24.64 9.29 -11.84
C GLU A 149 26.06 8.70 -11.78
N ILE A 150 26.85 9.14 -10.80
CA ILE A 150 28.17 8.60 -10.47
C ILE A 150 28.05 7.11 -10.11
N GLY A 151 27.06 6.76 -9.30
CA GLY A 151 26.78 5.38 -8.89
C GLY A 151 26.50 4.45 -10.06
N ARG A 152 25.59 4.84 -10.95
CA ARG A 152 25.10 4.00 -12.07
C ARG A 152 26.03 4.00 -13.28
N ASN A 153 26.58 5.15 -13.63
CA ASN A 153 27.20 5.39 -14.94
C ASN A 153 28.66 5.86 -14.86
N SER A 154 29.18 6.12 -13.65
CA SER A 154 30.47 6.80 -13.45
C SER A 154 30.56 8.12 -14.23
N THR A 155 29.48 8.89 -14.25
CA THR A 155 29.42 10.19 -14.94
C THR A 155 28.86 11.28 -14.05
N MET A 156 29.34 12.50 -14.26
CA MET A 156 28.77 13.74 -13.74
C MET A 156 28.35 14.59 -14.93
N THR A 157 27.05 14.79 -15.14
CA THR A 157 26.59 15.60 -16.26
C THR A 157 25.96 16.91 -15.80
N SER A 158 26.44 18.04 -16.33
CA SER A 158 25.93 19.37 -15.99
C SER A 158 26.02 20.33 -17.17
N SER A 159 25.25 21.41 -17.14
CA SER A 159 25.36 22.54 -18.08
C SER A 159 26.41 23.59 -17.69
N VAL A 160 27.16 23.35 -16.61
CA VAL A 160 28.27 24.20 -16.17
C VAL A 160 29.54 23.85 -16.94
N THR A 161 30.29 24.82 -17.47
CA THR A 161 31.52 24.55 -18.21
C THR A 161 32.59 23.95 -17.30
N SER A 162 33.50 23.14 -17.87
CA SER A 162 34.59 22.50 -17.11
C SER A 162 35.54 23.48 -16.41
N GLU A 163 35.59 24.74 -16.84
CA GLU A 163 36.48 25.77 -16.29
C GLU A 163 35.77 26.73 -15.32
N ALA A 164 34.46 26.56 -15.08
CA ALA A 164 33.73 27.49 -14.22
C ALA A 164 34.11 27.27 -12.75
N ALA A 165 34.76 28.27 -12.14
CA ALA A 165 35.16 28.24 -10.74
C ALA A 165 33.96 28.42 -9.80
N ILE A 166 33.81 27.51 -8.83
CA ILE A 166 32.76 27.54 -7.80
C ILE A 166 33.42 27.37 -6.43
N PHE A 167 33.23 28.36 -5.54
CA PHE A 167 33.78 28.34 -4.18
C PHE A 167 32.86 27.60 -3.22
N MET A 168 32.71 26.28 -3.40
CA MET A 168 31.70 25.51 -2.67
C MET A 168 32.02 25.45 -1.17
N VAL A 169 31.03 25.74 -0.32
CA VAL A 169 31.14 25.68 1.14
C VAL A 169 30.53 24.40 1.69
N ASP A 170 31.11 23.84 2.75
CA ASP A 170 30.47 22.75 3.49
C ASP A 170 29.35 23.30 4.37
N VAL A 171 28.15 22.72 4.31
CA VAL A 171 27.02 23.09 5.18
C VAL A 171 27.39 23.13 6.67
N ARG A 172 28.32 22.28 7.12
CA ARG A 172 28.77 22.27 8.52
C ARG A 172 29.49 23.57 8.89
N ASP A 173 30.18 24.23 7.96
CA ASP A 173 30.80 25.52 8.22
C ASP A 173 29.74 26.63 8.34
N ILE A 174 28.69 26.58 7.53
CA ILE A 174 27.54 27.48 7.65
C ILE A 174 26.90 27.33 9.04
N VAL A 175 26.71 26.09 9.51
CA VAL A 175 26.12 25.78 10.81
C VAL A 175 26.97 26.30 11.97
N GLU A 176 28.30 26.18 11.89
CA GLU A 176 29.20 26.73 12.92
C GLU A 176 29.10 28.26 13.00
N VAL A 177 29.13 28.95 11.85
CA VAL A 177 28.97 30.41 11.79
C VAL A 177 27.59 30.82 12.32
N ALA A 178 26.52 30.16 11.87
CA ALA A 178 25.16 30.45 12.31
C ALA A 178 24.99 30.25 13.84
N ALA A 179 25.52 29.15 14.38
CA ALA A 179 25.50 28.89 15.81
C ALA A 179 26.28 29.96 16.59
N ALA A 180 27.48 30.34 16.13
CA ALA A 180 28.28 31.37 16.79
C ALA A 180 27.57 32.74 16.83
N VAL A 181 26.90 33.13 15.73
CA VAL A 181 26.09 34.36 15.67
C VAL A 181 24.92 34.29 16.66
N LEU A 182 24.14 33.22 16.62
CA LEU A 182 22.93 33.03 17.44
C LEU A 182 23.25 32.92 18.94
N SER A 183 24.34 32.22 19.30
CA SER A 183 24.75 31.97 20.68
C SER A 183 25.30 33.22 21.38
N HIS A 184 25.90 34.14 20.64
CA HIS A 184 26.46 35.38 21.19
C HIS A 184 25.59 36.62 20.95
N ALA A 185 24.44 36.48 20.26
CA ALA A 185 23.54 37.57 19.88
C ALA A 185 24.26 38.74 19.19
N GLN A 186 25.29 38.45 18.40
CA GLN A 186 26.13 39.45 17.74
C GLN A 186 25.49 39.94 16.45
N HIS A 187 24.32 40.56 16.54
CA HIS A 187 23.62 41.16 15.41
C HIS A 187 24.15 42.56 15.14
N ARG A 188 25.18 42.64 14.30
CA ARG A 188 25.87 43.90 13.98
C ARG A 188 25.29 44.62 12.75
N GLY A 189 24.20 44.10 12.17
CA GLY A 189 23.68 44.59 10.88
C GLY A 189 24.61 44.25 9.71
N GLU A 190 25.44 43.22 9.87
CA GLU A 190 26.46 42.81 8.91
C GLU A 190 25.99 41.66 8.01
N THR A 191 26.64 41.52 6.87
CA THR A 191 26.46 40.41 5.91
C THR A 191 27.73 39.58 5.88
N LEU A 192 27.62 38.30 6.18
CA LEU A 192 28.72 37.35 6.28
C LEU A 192 28.68 36.41 5.07
N VAL A 193 29.61 36.61 4.14
CA VAL A 193 29.75 35.76 2.95
C VAL A 193 30.53 34.51 3.33
N ILE A 194 29.92 33.33 3.19
CA ILE A 194 30.52 32.06 3.63
C ILE A 194 30.86 31.21 2.42
N HIS A 195 32.14 30.99 2.16
CA HIS A 195 32.59 30.21 0.99
C HIS A 195 33.64 29.17 1.40
N GLY A 196 33.85 28.15 0.57
CA GLY A 196 34.94 27.20 0.76
C GLY A 196 36.30 27.80 0.38
N PRO A 197 37.41 27.13 0.74
CA PRO A 197 38.76 27.64 0.54
C PRO A 197 39.22 27.57 -0.94
N GLU A 198 38.55 26.80 -1.77
CA GLU A 198 39.03 26.41 -3.10
C GLU A 198 38.08 26.83 -4.22
N ALA A 199 38.65 27.30 -5.33
CA ALA A 199 37.92 27.56 -6.58
C ALA A 199 37.88 26.27 -7.41
N LEU A 200 36.80 25.50 -7.31
CA LEU A 200 36.67 24.20 -7.98
C LEU A 200 35.60 24.22 -9.06
N SER A 201 35.90 23.66 -10.22
CA SER A 201 34.89 23.32 -11.22
C SER A 201 34.25 21.97 -10.90
N TYR A 202 33.11 21.66 -11.55
CA TYR A 202 32.56 20.30 -11.48
C TYR A 202 33.45 19.24 -12.15
N ALA A 203 34.35 19.64 -13.06
CA ALA A 203 35.35 18.73 -13.61
C ALA A 203 36.46 18.42 -12.59
N ASP A 204 36.86 19.41 -11.80
CA ASP A 204 37.79 19.20 -10.67
C ASP A 204 37.14 18.32 -9.60
N CYS A 205 35.86 18.56 -9.29
CA CYS A 205 35.08 17.71 -8.39
C CYS A 205 35.04 16.26 -8.88
N ALA A 206 34.79 16.04 -10.17
CA ALA A 206 34.80 14.69 -10.76
C ALA A 206 36.18 14.03 -10.61
N SER A 207 37.27 14.78 -10.78
CA SER A 207 38.64 14.29 -10.59
C SER A 207 38.94 13.95 -9.13
N LEU A 208 38.50 14.79 -8.20
CA LEU A 208 38.61 14.58 -6.74
C LEU A 208 37.83 13.34 -6.28
N ILE A 209 36.57 13.22 -6.73
CA ILE A 209 35.72 12.04 -6.47
C ILE A 209 36.34 10.78 -7.09
N SER A 210 36.95 10.88 -8.28
CA SER A 210 37.63 9.75 -8.92
C SER A 210 38.79 9.21 -8.09
N ARG A 211 39.61 10.13 -7.56
CA ARG A 211 40.71 9.78 -6.63
C ARG A 211 40.16 9.14 -5.35
N HIS A 212 39.11 9.70 -4.78
CA HIS A 212 38.51 9.21 -3.54
C HIS A 212 37.87 7.82 -3.67
N LEU A 213 37.11 7.58 -4.74
CA LEU A 213 36.43 6.30 -4.99
C LEU A 213 37.34 5.24 -5.64
N GLY A 214 38.54 5.60 -6.09
CA GLY A 214 39.44 4.70 -6.81
C GLY A 214 38.94 4.25 -8.17
N ARG A 215 38.07 5.04 -8.83
CA ARG A 215 37.52 4.76 -10.17
C ARG A 215 37.31 6.04 -10.97
N ASP A 216 37.45 5.96 -12.29
CA ASP A 216 37.32 7.12 -13.18
C ASP A 216 35.87 7.61 -13.29
N ILE A 217 35.62 8.89 -12.97
CA ILE A 217 34.34 9.58 -13.09
C ILE A 217 34.44 10.63 -14.20
N ARG A 218 33.65 10.45 -15.26
CA ARG A 218 33.69 11.34 -16.43
C ARG A 218 32.73 12.52 -16.28
N TYR A 219 33.26 13.73 -16.45
CA TYR A 219 32.44 14.93 -16.53
C TYR A 219 31.90 15.13 -17.95
N ASN A 220 30.59 15.28 -18.09
CA ASN A 220 29.91 15.52 -19.37
C ASN A 220 29.26 16.90 -19.36
N LEU A 221 29.63 17.74 -20.33
CA LEU A 221 28.96 19.01 -20.56
C LEU A 221 27.75 18.82 -21.46
N VAL A 222 26.59 19.35 -21.05
CA VAL A 222 25.36 19.40 -21.87
C VAL A 222 24.88 20.82 -22.08
N THR A 223 24.04 21.04 -23.08
CA THR A 223 23.41 22.34 -23.30
C THR A 223 22.42 22.67 -22.18
N TYR A 224 22.11 23.96 -22.00
CA TYR A 224 21.09 24.41 -21.04
C TYR A 224 19.71 23.79 -21.30
N SER A 225 19.34 23.59 -22.57
CA SER A 225 18.09 22.94 -22.96
C SER A 225 18.05 21.47 -22.55
N GLU A 226 19.15 20.74 -22.76
CA GLU A 226 19.27 19.33 -22.35
C GLU A 226 19.28 19.20 -20.83
N ALA A 227 19.95 20.10 -20.11
CA ALA A 227 19.91 20.15 -18.65
C ALA A 227 18.49 20.42 -18.13
N LYS A 228 17.79 21.44 -18.68
CA LYS A 228 16.38 21.72 -18.32
C LYS A 228 15.48 20.51 -18.61
N GLU A 229 15.61 19.89 -19.78
CA GLU A 229 14.84 18.69 -20.14
C GLU A 229 15.13 17.52 -19.21
N ARG A 230 16.40 17.34 -18.79
CA ARG A 230 16.78 16.33 -17.79
C ARG A 230 16.14 16.60 -16.43
N PHE A 231 16.13 17.85 -15.96
CA PHE A 231 15.45 18.22 -14.72
C PHE A 231 13.94 17.94 -14.80
N LEU A 232 13.29 18.37 -15.88
CA LEU A 232 11.86 18.11 -16.11
C LEU A 232 11.54 16.61 -16.18
N LYS A 233 12.37 15.82 -16.88
CA LYS A 233 12.23 14.34 -16.93
C LYS A 233 12.45 13.67 -15.59
N ALA A 234 13.23 14.28 -14.70
CA ALA A 234 13.43 13.83 -13.32
C ALA A 234 12.27 14.24 -12.38
N GLY A 235 11.19 14.85 -12.91
CA GLY A 235 10.03 15.28 -12.13
C GLY A 235 10.21 16.62 -11.42
N MET A 236 11.25 17.39 -11.78
CA MET A 236 11.46 18.73 -11.25
C MET A 236 10.47 19.71 -11.90
N GLY A 237 9.75 20.49 -11.09
CA GLY A 237 8.85 21.53 -11.58
C GLY A 237 9.57 22.59 -12.42
N GLU A 238 8.84 23.24 -13.32
CA GLU A 238 9.41 24.17 -14.30
C GLU A 238 10.18 25.33 -13.64
N PHE A 239 9.63 25.90 -12.57
CA PHE A 239 10.29 26.93 -11.76
C PHE A 239 11.68 26.52 -11.27
N LEU A 240 11.80 25.31 -10.70
CA LEU A 240 13.06 24.84 -10.14
C LEU A 240 14.05 24.44 -11.25
N ALA A 241 13.56 23.86 -12.35
CA ALA A 241 14.39 23.55 -13.52
C ALA A 241 14.97 24.82 -14.17
N ASP A 242 14.18 25.89 -14.29
CA ASP A 242 14.63 27.20 -14.78
C ASP A 242 15.61 27.87 -13.81
N THR A 243 15.38 27.73 -12.51
CA THR A 243 16.28 28.23 -11.46
C THR A 243 17.67 27.61 -11.58
N LEU A 244 17.76 26.27 -11.64
CA LEU A 244 19.05 25.57 -11.76
C LEU A 244 19.77 25.83 -13.09
N THR A 245 19.00 25.95 -14.19
CA THR A 245 19.57 26.26 -15.50
C THR A 245 20.08 27.70 -15.56
N THR A 246 19.40 28.65 -14.92
CA THR A 246 19.84 30.04 -14.81
C THR A 246 21.08 30.15 -13.91
N LEU A 247 21.12 29.42 -12.80
CA LEU A 247 22.29 29.33 -11.93
C LEU A 247 23.51 28.77 -12.68
N SER A 248 23.32 27.76 -13.55
CA SER A 248 24.39 27.27 -14.43
C SER A 248 24.95 28.35 -15.36
N ARG A 249 24.08 29.21 -15.92
CA ARG A 249 24.51 30.36 -16.74
C ARG A 249 25.31 31.38 -15.91
N MET A 250 24.94 31.57 -14.65
CA MET A 250 25.66 32.46 -13.75
C MET A 250 27.07 31.95 -13.48
N TYR A 251 27.26 30.66 -13.15
CA TYR A 251 28.58 30.07 -12.99
C TYR A 251 29.44 30.21 -14.26
N ASN A 252 28.85 29.91 -15.43
CA ASN A 252 29.56 30.00 -16.71
C ASN A 252 29.95 31.43 -17.12
N SER A 253 29.38 32.45 -16.48
CA SER A 253 29.73 33.84 -16.76
C SER A 253 31.04 34.29 -16.11
N GLY A 254 31.50 33.58 -15.06
CA GLY A 254 32.67 33.96 -14.26
C GLY A 254 32.49 35.26 -13.44
N LYS A 255 31.29 35.83 -13.39
CA LYS A 255 31.02 37.13 -12.74
C LYS A 255 30.65 37.05 -11.26
N TYR A 256 30.53 35.85 -10.71
CA TYR A 256 29.96 35.61 -9.37
C TYR A 256 30.98 34.98 -8.39
N GLU A 257 32.27 35.23 -8.60
CA GLU A 257 33.32 34.79 -7.67
C GLU A 257 33.34 35.68 -6.42
N PRO A 258 33.33 35.11 -5.19
CA PRO A 258 33.43 35.87 -3.97
C PRO A 258 34.82 36.45 -3.75
N ALA A 259 34.88 37.59 -3.08
CA ALA A 259 36.13 38.05 -2.49
C ALA A 259 36.51 37.12 -1.34
N LEU A 260 37.73 36.57 -1.37
CA LEU A 260 38.25 35.72 -0.31
C LEU A 260 38.20 36.44 1.04
N ASN A 261 37.69 35.76 2.05
CA ASN A 261 37.55 36.29 3.41
C ASN A 261 37.88 35.22 4.46
N THR A 262 37.85 35.62 5.73
CA THR A 262 38.16 34.77 6.90
C THR A 262 36.93 34.50 7.78
N VAL A 263 35.71 34.59 7.23
CA VAL A 263 34.48 34.52 8.02
C VAL A 263 34.37 33.19 8.79
N VAL A 264 34.76 32.07 8.17
CA VAL A 264 34.70 30.76 8.84
C VAL A 264 35.75 30.70 9.95
N GLU A 265 36.96 31.19 9.72
CA GLU A 265 38.02 31.27 10.73
C GLU A 265 37.60 32.15 11.92
N ASP A 266 37.06 33.33 11.64
CA ASP A 266 36.73 34.35 12.63
C ASP A 266 35.57 33.90 13.53
N TRP A 267 34.60 33.13 13.00
CA TRP A 267 33.40 32.71 13.72
C TRP A 267 33.41 31.26 14.19
N ALA A 268 34.01 30.33 13.43
CA ALA A 268 34.12 28.91 13.79
C ALA A 268 35.45 28.55 14.46
N GLY A 269 36.44 29.44 14.46
CA GLY A 269 37.74 29.23 15.11
C GLY A 269 38.67 28.24 14.39
N ARG A 270 38.36 27.91 13.13
CA ARG A 270 39.15 27.00 12.27
C ARG A 270 38.97 27.38 10.80
N PRO A 271 39.90 27.00 9.91
CA PRO A 271 39.70 27.20 8.47
C PRO A 271 38.45 26.48 7.95
N PRO A 272 37.87 26.95 6.83
CA PRO A 272 36.78 26.25 6.15
C PRO A 272 37.27 24.89 5.64
N ARG A 273 36.35 23.92 5.59
CA ARG A 273 36.65 22.58 5.10
C ARG A 273 37.00 22.62 3.63
N THR A 274 38.04 21.87 3.24
CA THR A 274 38.37 21.65 1.84
C THR A 274 37.41 20.62 1.23
N TYR A 275 37.36 20.55 -0.10
CA TYR A 275 36.54 19.53 -0.75
C TYR A 275 37.09 18.12 -0.50
N GLU A 276 38.42 17.99 -0.32
CA GLU A 276 39.07 16.72 0.06
C GLU A 276 38.64 16.29 1.48
N ASP A 277 38.63 17.21 2.46
CA ASP A 277 38.10 16.93 3.80
C ASP A 277 36.64 16.48 3.74
N PHE A 278 35.82 17.14 2.91
CA PHE A 278 34.42 16.75 2.71
C PHE A 278 34.30 15.32 2.17
N LEU A 279 35.11 14.93 1.19
CA LEU A 279 35.10 13.55 0.66
C LEU A 279 35.55 12.54 1.72
N GLU A 280 36.62 12.82 2.47
CA GLU A 280 37.11 11.93 3.54
C GLU A 280 36.09 11.74 4.67
N GLU A 281 35.39 12.81 5.04
CA GLU A 281 34.34 12.80 6.07
C GLU A 281 32.99 12.27 5.55
N CYS A 282 32.83 12.11 4.22
CA CYS A 282 31.67 11.54 3.52
C CYS A 282 32.05 10.32 2.64
N PRO A 283 32.67 9.24 3.16
CA PRO A 283 33.20 8.16 2.32
C PRO A 283 32.13 7.45 1.49
N HIS A 284 30.86 7.53 1.93
CA HIS A 284 29.72 6.92 1.25
C HIS A 284 28.86 7.91 0.45
N GLY A 285 29.20 9.20 0.44
CA GLY A 285 28.37 10.28 -0.12
C GLY A 285 28.14 10.23 -1.63
N PHE A 286 28.82 9.35 -2.34
CA PHE A 286 28.72 9.19 -3.80
C PHE A 286 28.43 7.73 -4.21
N HIS A 287 27.96 6.92 -3.27
CA HIS A 287 27.39 5.60 -3.58
C HIS A 287 25.93 5.73 -4.07
N PRO A 288 25.46 4.83 -4.96
CA PRO A 288 24.08 4.88 -5.43
C PRO A 288 23.08 4.80 -4.27
N GLY A 289 22.09 5.70 -4.22
CA GLY A 289 21.08 5.75 -3.15
C GLY A 289 21.55 6.31 -1.80
N VAL A 290 22.82 6.75 -1.68
CA VAL A 290 23.37 7.38 -0.47
C VAL A 290 23.79 8.81 -0.79
N SER A 291 22.96 9.78 -0.39
CA SER A 291 23.40 11.18 -0.35
C SER A 291 24.20 11.42 0.92
N CYS A 292 25.26 12.23 0.89
CA CYS A 292 25.89 12.66 2.13
C CYS A 292 24.96 13.62 2.87
N SER A 293 24.15 13.07 3.78
CA SER A 293 23.27 13.81 4.67
C SER A 293 23.77 13.62 6.10
N PHE A 294 24.37 14.67 6.67
CA PHE A 294 24.74 14.70 8.08
C PHE A 294 23.48 14.93 8.94
N GLY A 295 22.59 13.94 9.01
CA GLY A 295 21.47 13.92 9.95
C GLY A 295 21.90 13.36 11.30
N LEU A 296 21.01 13.43 12.30
CA LEU A 296 21.21 12.97 13.69
C LEU A 296 21.55 11.46 13.87
N HIS A 297 21.81 10.73 12.79
CA HIS A 297 22.14 9.31 12.77
C HIS A 297 23.64 8.99 12.83
N ASP A 298 24.55 9.95 12.64
CA ASP A 298 25.99 9.70 12.77
C ASP A 298 26.48 9.92 14.21
N ARG A 299 26.34 8.89 15.04
CA ARG A 299 27.14 8.74 16.27
C ARG A 299 28.24 7.71 16.05
N ASP A 300 29.48 8.18 16.12
CA ASP A 300 30.75 7.49 16.43
C ASP A 300 30.99 6.07 15.84
N PRO A 301 31.82 5.89 14.79
CA PRO A 301 32.03 4.60 14.10
C PRO A 301 32.83 3.53 14.86
N LYS A 302 33.13 3.68 16.15
CA LYS A 302 34.07 2.79 16.86
C LYS A 302 33.45 1.54 17.50
N MET A 303 32.21 1.16 17.15
CA MET A 303 31.57 -0.03 17.71
C MET A 303 30.65 -0.78 16.72
N SER A 304 31.20 -1.27 15.60
CA SER A 304 30.83 -2.59 15.05
C SER A 304 31.63 -2.86 13.78
N ASP A 305 32.81 -3.44 13.97
CA ASP A 305 33.64 -3.93 12.89
C ASP A 305 33.00 -5.21 12.29
N LYS A 306 32.98 -5.28 10.96
CA LYS A 306 33.06 -6.52 10.15
C LYS A 306 31.90 -7.52 10.23
N ALA A 307 30.76 -7.15 9.65
CA ALA A 307 29.88 -8.11 8.96
C ALA A 307 29.01 -7.35 7.95
N ASN A 308 28.80 -7.94 6.77
CA ASN A 308 27.96 -7.44 5.66
C ASN A 308 28.66 -6.59 4.58
N LEU A 309 29.76 -7.12 4.04
CA LEU A 309 30.12 -6.88 2.65
C LEU A 309 29.30 -7.85 1.78
N GLU A 310 28.15 -7.36 1.32
CA GLU A 310 27.27 -7.83 0.22
C GLU A 310 25.82 -7.49 0.59
N LYS A 311 25.23 -6.47 -0.03
CA LYS A 311 23.76 -6.32 -0.09
C LYS A 311 23.31 -6.13 -1.54
N PRO A 312 22.47 -7.03 -2.07
CA PRO A 312 21.81 -6.86 -3.37
C PRO A 312 20.74 -5.76 -3.33
N LEU A 313 20.45 -5.21 -4.52
CA LEU A 313 19.22 -4.51 -4.99
C LEU A 313 18.16 -4.20 -3.90
N GLU A 314 17.94 -2.90 -3.65
CA GLU A 314 16.98 -2.30 -2.70
C GLU A 314 15.87 -3.23 -2.21
N GLU A 315 16.16 -3.84 -1.07
CA GLU A 315 15.24 -4.60 -0.26
C GLU A 315 14.36 -3.64 0.54
N LEU A 316 13.03 -3.75 0.43
CA LEU A 316 12.09 -3.13 1.39
C LEU A 316 12.59 -3.39 2.82
N PRO A 317 12.64 -2.40 3.73
CA PRO A 317 13.16 -2.56 5.07
C PRO A 317 12.56 -3.77 5.81
N ASP A 318 13.35 -4.41 6.65
CA ASP A 318 12.84 -5.49 7.51
C ASP A 318 11.86 -4.97 8.56
N ASP A 319 11.98 -3.68 8.93
CA ASP A 319 10.95 -2.99 9.71
C ASP A 319 9.71 -2.78 8.83
N PRO A 320 8.59 -3.44 9.15
CA PRO A 320 7.42 -3.36 8.29
C PRO A 320 6.73 -2.00 8.36
N ASP A 321 7.00 -1.12 9.35
CA ASP A 321 6.44 0.24 9.37
C ASP A 321 7.24 1.20 8.49
N GLN A 322 8.55 0.99 8.40
CA GLN A 322 9.39 1.66 7.43
C GLN A 322 9.03 1.22 5.99
N ALA A 323 8.82 -0.08 5.76
CA ALA A 323 8.38 -0.59 4.46
C ALA A 323 6.96 -0.10 4.07
N LEU A 324 6.08 0.16 5.03
CA LEU A 324 4.77 0.79 4.78
C LEU A 324 4.93 2.29 4.51
N GLY A 325 5.87 2.94 5.19
CA GLY A 325 6.34 4.30 4.93
C GLY A 325 6.80 4.50 3.49
N GLU A 326 7.59 3.57 2.96
CA GLU A 326 8.04 3.56 1.56
C GLU A 326 6.90 3.35 0.55
N LEU A 327 5.71 2.94 1.00
CA LEU A 327 4.50 2.86 0.19
C LEU A 327 3.64 4.13 0.35
N GLY A 328 4.19 5.17 0.97
CA GLY A 328 3.56 6.46 1.19
C GLY A 328 2.49 6.47 2.28
N TYR A 329 2.40 5.40 3.09
CA TYR A 329 1.47 5.31 4.21
C TYR A 329 2.16 5.59 5.54
N ILE A 330 1.42 6.14 6.50
CA ILE A 330 1.87 6.26 7.89
C ILE A 330 2.06 4.86 8.52
N PRO A 331 2.87 4.73 9.59
CA PRO A 331 2.99 3.49 10.35
C PRO A 331 1.63 2.89 10.69
N SER A 332 1.53 1.56 10.67
CA SER A 332 0.24 0.86 10.74
C SER A 332 -0.55 1.26 11.98
N GLU A 333 -1.77 1.79 11.79
CA GLU A 333 -2.72 2.04 12.87
C GLU A 333 -3.25 0.72 13.48
N LEU A 334 -3.09 -0.38 12.76
CA LEU A 334 -3.56 -1.71 13.14
C LEU A 334 -2.49 -2.48 13.93
N ARG A 335 -2.95 -3.29 14.88
CA ARG A 335 -2.04 -4.11 15.68
C ARG A 335 -1.44 -5.25 14.84
N ARG A 336 -0.12 -5.26 14.68
CA ARG A 336 0.59 -6.41 14.11
C ARG A 336 0.57 -7.60 15.07
N ASN A 337 -0.17 -8.63 14.70
CA ASN A 337 -0.29 -9.87 15.48
C ASN A 337 -0.34 -11.13 14.60
N ARG A 338 -0.16 -11.00 13.27
CA ARG A 338 -0.23 -12.12 12.33
C ARG A 338 1.14 -12.62 11.91
N SER A 339 1.28 -13.93 11.91
CA SER A 339 2.38 -14.71 11.34
C SER A 339 2.02 -15.27 9.95
N LEU A 340 2.98 -15.90 9.28
CA LEU A 340 2.73 -16.59 8.00
C LEU A 340 1.67 -17.70 8.15
N PHE A 341 1.76 -18.50 9.22
CA PHE A 341 0.82 -19.60 9.45
C PHE A 341 -0.58 -19.10 9.76
N THR A 342 -0.73 -18.05 10.58
CA THR A 342 -2.05 -17.48 10.87
C THR A 342 -2.68 -16.84 9.63
N LEU A 343 -1.88 -16.26 8.72
CA LEU A 343 -2.38 -15.78 7.43
C LEU A 343 -2.82 -16.93 6.52
N LEU A 344 -2.00 -17.97 6.39
CA LEU A 344 -2.35 -19.14 5.58
C LEU A 344 -3.63 -19.81 6.11
N PHE A 345 -3.74 -19.98 7.43
CA PHE A 345 -4.93 -20.54 8.08
C PHE A 345 -6.15 -19.64 7.92
N GLN A 346 -5.98 -18.32 7.96
CA GLN A 346 -7.05 -17.39 7.63
C GLN A 346 -7.51 -17.56 6.18
N SER A 347 -6.60 -17.64 5.20
CA SER A 347 -6.96 -17.85 3.80
C SER A 347 -7.71 -19.18 3.59
N LEU A 348 -7.27 -20.25 4.25
CA LEU A 348 -7.96 -21.54 4.25
C LEU A 348 -9.33 -21.49 4.96
N SER A 349 -9.45 -20.66 6.00
CA SER A 349 -10.72 -20.42 6.71
C SER A 349 -11.70 -19.65 5.84
N ILE A 350 -11.23 -18.62 5.12
CA ILE A 350 -12.02 -17.88 4.13
C ILE A 350 -12.48 -18.82 3.01
N ALA A 351 -11.60 -19.70 2.51
CA ALA A 351 -11.99 -20.71 1.53
C ALA A 351 -13.04 -21.68 2.09
N GLY A 352 -12.95 -22.04 3.38
CA GLY A 352 -13.97 -22.85 4.05
C GLY A 352 -14.27 -24.16 3.32
N ILE A 353 -13.24 -24.80 2.76
CA ILE A 353 -13.32 -25.82 1.69
C ILE A 353 -14.55 -26.73 1.73
N PRO A 354 -14.74 -27.57 2.76
CA PRO A 354 -15.84 -28.53 2.75
C PRO A 354 -17.20 -27.84 2.89
N PHE A 355 -17.27 -26.68 3.55
CA PHE A 355 -18.49 -25.89 3.68
C PHE A 355 -18.84 -25.17 2.36
N ALA A 356 -17.88 -24.49 1.74
CA ALA A 356 -18.11 -23.72 0.52
C ALA A 356 -18.43 -24.64 -0.68
N GLU A 357 -17.70 -25.76 -0.83
CA GLU A 357 -18.00 -26.78 -1.83
C GLU A 357 -19.41 -27.36 -1.62
N SER A 358 -19.77 -27.63 -0.36
CA SER A 358 -21.11 -28.13 -0.01
C SER A 358 -22.23 -27.18 -0.39
N GLY A 359 -22.06 -25.88 -0.12
CA GLY A 359 -23.07 -24.85 -0.39
C GLY A 359 -23.32 -24.62 -1.87
N ALA A 360 -22.32 -24.85 -2.72
CA ALA A 360 -22.42 -24.71 -4.17
C ALA A 360 -22.62 -26.04 -4.92
N LEU A 361 -22.61 -27.20 -4.23
CA LEU A 361 -22.56 -28.53 -4.85
C LEU A 361 -23.64 -28.77 -5.92
N MET A 362 -24.81 -28.14 -5.79
CA MET A 362 -25.90 -28.26 -6.77
C MET A 362 -25.44 -27.91 -8.19
N GLN A 363 -24.50 -26.96 -8.34
CA GLN A 363 -23.94 -26.61 -9.64
C GLN A 363 -23.10 -27.74 -10.25
N ALA A 364 -22.38 -28.52 -9.44
CA ALA A 364 -21.68 -29.71 -9.94
C ALA A 364 -22.62 -30.90 -10.18
N ILE A 365 -23.77 -30.97 -9.50
CA ILE A 365 -24.82 -31.93 -9.85
C ILE A 365 -25.37 -31.62 -11.26
N TYR A 366 -25.75 -30.36 -11.53
CA TYR A 366 -26.09 -29.93 -12.89
C TYR A 366 -24.91 -30.04 -13.86
N GLY A 367 -23.69 -29.90 -13.35
CA GLY A 367 -22.45 -30.00 -14.08
C GLY A 367 -22.07 -31.41 -14.54
N GLY A 368 -22.90 -32.40 -14.21
CA GLY A 368 -22.76 -33.78 -14.66
C GLY A 368 -22.21 -34.74 -13.63
N GLY A 369 -22.22 -34.36 -12.34
CA GLY A 369 -21.94 -35.27 -11.24
C GLY A 369 -20.46 -35.55 -11.05
N GLN A 370 -20.12 -36.82 -10.79
CA GLN A 370 -18.82 -37.21 -10.23
C GLN A 370 -17.60 -36.73 -11.02
N LEU A 371 -17.60 -36.84 -12.36
CA LEU A 371 -16.51 -36.33 -13.20
C LEU A 371 -16.28 -34.84 -12.97
N SER A 372 -17.35 -34.05 -12.93
CA SER A 372 -17.25 -32.60 -12.75
C SER A 372 -16.81 -32.21 -11.34
N ILE A 373 -17.28 -32.92 -10.30
CA ILE A 373 -16.86 -32.70 -8.92
C ILE A 373 -15.36 -33.00 -8.77
N PHE A 374 -14.87 -34.14 -9.29
CA PHE A 374 -13.48 -34.55 -9.12
C PHE A 374 -12.50 -33.84 -10.06
N VAL A 375 -12.72 -33.95 -11.38
CA VAL A 375 -11.81 -33.35 -12.36
C VAL A 375 -11.94 -31.83 -12.36
N GLY A 376 -13.16 -31.30 -12.16
CA GLY A 376 -13.36 -29.87 -12.04
C GLY A 376 -12.60 -29.26 -10.87
N TRP A 377 -12.58 -29.93 -9.71
CA TRP A 377 -11.75 -29.53 -8.56
C TRP A 377 -10.27 -29.39 -8.93
N ILE A 378 -9.71 -30.38 -9.63
CA ILE A 378 -8.30 -30.36 -10.07
C ILE A 378 -8.05 -29.23 -11.08
N VAL A 379 -8.93 -29.09 -12.08
CA VAL A 379 -8.80 -28.05 -13.11
C VAL A 379 -8.80 -26.68 -12.47
N VAL A 380 -9.76 -26.39 -11.59
CA VAL A 380 -9.83 -25.09 -10.91
C VAL A 380 -8.62 -24.88 -10.02
N CYS A 381 -8.17 -25.87 -9.23
CA CYS A 381 -6.96 -25.72 -8.42
C CYS A 381 -5.73 -25.34 -9.28
N LEU A 382 -5.59 -25.91 -10.48
CA LEU A 382 -4.49 -25.57 -11.38
C LEU A 382 -4.62 -24.15 -11.95
N MET A 383 -5.83 -23.74 -12.33
CA MET A 383 -6.06 -22.41 -12.91
C MET A 383 -5.99 -21.30 -11.85
N ASP A 384 -6.60 -21.49 -10.69
CA ASP A 384 -6.55 -20.55 -9.57
C ASP A 384 -5.17 -20.48 -8.93
N GLN A 385 -4.35 -21.52 -9.04
CA GLN A 385 -2.93 -21.41 -8.70
C GLN A 385 -2.25 -20.33 -9.54
N CYS A 386 -2.56 -20.24 -10.83
CA CYS A 386 -2.00 -19.18 -11.67
C CYS A 386 -2.43 -17.80 -11.18
N VAL A 387 -3.72 -17.63 -10.82
CA VAL A 387 -4.23 -16.38 -10.25
C VAL A 387 -3.54 -16.05 -8.92
N ALA A 388 -3.44 -17.02 -8.00
CA ALA A 388 -2.80 -16.87 -6.71
C ALA A 388 -1.32 -16.45 -6.84
N MET A 389 -0.57 -17.07 -7.76
CA MET A 389 0.82 -16.72 -8.01
C MET A 389 0.94 -15.31 -8.59
N SER A 390 0.11 -14.92 -9.56
CA SER A 390 0.11 -13.55 -10.11
C SER A 390 -0.17 -12.48 -9.05
N LEU A 391 -1.16 -12.72 -8.18
CA LEU A 391 -1.49 -11.81 -7.07
C LEU A 391 -0.39 -11.77 -6.01
N ALA A 392 0.27 -12.90 -5.74
CA ALA A 392 1.39 -12.97 -4.83
C ALA A 392 2.59 -12.11 -5.29
N GLU A 393 2.91 -12.06 -6.59
CA GLU A 393 3.99 -11.17 -7.05
C GLU A 393 3.65 -9.67 -6.82
N LEU A 394 2.39 -9.30 -7.07
CA LEU A 394 1.89 -7.94 -6.83
C LEU A 394 1.89 -7.60 -5.34
N ALA A 395 1.40 -8.50 -4.49
CA ALA A 395 1.40 -8.34 -3.04
C ALA A 395 2.80 -8.32 -2.45
N SER A 396 3.77 -9.00 -3.07
CA SER A 396 5.18 -8.93 -2.66
C SER A 396 5.82 -7.58 -3.00
N ARG A 397 5.51 -7.03 -4.18
CA ARG A 397 6.02 -5.74 -4.62
C ARG A 397 5.42 -4.56 -3.84
N TYR A 398 4.12 -4.64 -3.54
CA TYR A 398 3.33 -3.57 -2.91
C TYR A 398 2.45 -4.12 -1.77
N PRO A 399 3.06 -4.46 -0.62
CA PRO A 399 2.38 -5.14 0.48
C PRO A 399 1.55 -4.19 1.37
N THR A 400 0.41 -3.72 0.87
CA THR A 400 -0.51 -2.80 1.58
C THR A 400 -1.91 -3.40 1.75
N SER A 401 -2.66 -2.95 2.77
CA SER A 401 -4.05 -3.39 2.97
C SER A 401 -5.02 -2.88 1.89
N ALA A 402 -4.59 -1.89 1.11
CA ALA A 402 -5.29 -1.40 -0.06
C ALA A 402 -5.30 -2.41 -1.23
N GLY A 403 -4.28 -3.26 -1.33
CA GLY A 403 -4.27 -4.40 -2.26
C GLY A 403 -4.50 -4.00 -3.74
N PRO A 404 -5.47 -4.62 -4.45
CA PRO A 404 -5.61 -4.49 -5.91
C PRO A 404 -5.75 -3.08 -6.48
N TYR A 405 -6.42 -2.17 -5.78
CA TYR A 405 -6.58 -0.80 -6.29
C TYR A 405 -5.31 0.04 -6.11
N TYR A 406 -4.52 -0.26 -5.07
CA TYR A 406 -3.17 0.30 -4.92
C TYR A 406 -2.24 -0.21 -6.01
N TRP A 407 -2.25 -1.51 -6.29
CA TRP A 407 -1.45 -2.09 -7.38
C TRP A 407 -1.84 -1.50 -8.73
N SER A 408 -3.14 -1.34 -8.98
CA SER A 408 -3.63 -0.71 -10.21
C SER A 408 -3.17 0.74 -10.32
N PHE A 409 -3.13 1.49 -9.20
CA PHE A 409 -2.62 2.85 -9.17
C PHE A 409 -1.12 2.89 -9.51
N GLN A 410 -0.27 2.21 -8.75
CA GLN A 410 1.19 2.25 -8.92
C GLN A 410 1.65 1.76 -10.29
N LEU A 411 0.93 0.80 -10.88
CA LEU A 411 1.33 0.22 -12.17
C LEU A 411 0.81 1.01 -13.37
N SER A 412 -0.15 1.92 -13.17
CA SER A 412 -0.77 2.69 -14.24
C SER A 412 -0.01 3.99 -14.51
N GLY A 413 -0.12 4.51 -15.73
CA GLY A 413 0.35 5.86 -16.07
C GLY A 413 -0.76 6.90 -15.94
N LYS A 414 -0.99 7.66 -17.02
CA LYS A 414 -1.91 8.81 -17.13
C LYS A 414 -3.36 8.62 -16.63
N HIS A 415 -3.83 7.38 -16.46
CA HIS A 415 -5.19 7.07 -16.03
C HIS A 415 -5.26 6.40 -14.64
N ALA A 416 -4.19 6.49 -13.84
CA ALA A 416 -4.08 5.80 -12.56
C ALA A 416 -5.23 6.10 -11.58
N LYS A 417 -5.63 7.37 -11.44
CA LYS A 417 -6.74 7.76 -10.54
C LYS A 417 -8.06 7.10 -10.92
N LEU A 418 -8.43 7.12 -12.20
CA LEU A 418 -9.66 6.50 -12.69
C LEU A 418 -9.60 4.97 -12.55
N LEU A 419 -8.50 4.35 -13.00
CA LEU A 419 -8.34 2.90 -12.94
C LEU A 419 -8.34 2.40 -11.49
N SER A 420 -7.58 3.05 -10.60
CA SER A 420 -7.57 2.74 -9.17
C SER A 420 -8.94 2.91 -8.55
N PHE A 421 -9.66 4.00 -8.84
CA PHE A 421 -11.01 4.20 -8.29
C PHE A 421 -12.00 3.13 -8.73
N MET A 422 -11.99 2.78 -10.02
CA MET A 422 -12.84 1.71 -10.54
C MET A 422 -12.46 0.35 -9.94
N THR A 423 -11.17 0.04 -9.84
CA THR A 423 -10.69 -1.18 -9.16
C THR A 423 -11.12 -1.20 -7.71
N ALA A 424 -11.04 -0.07 -6.98
CA ALA A 424 -11.47 0.05 -5.59
C ALA A 424 -12.97 -0.26 -5.44
N TRP A 425 -13.84 0.34 -6.24
CA TRP A 425 -15.28 0.08 -6.13
C TRP A 425 -15.65 -1.35 -6.49
N VAL A 426 -15.05 -1.91 -7.55
CA VAL A 426 -15.26 -3.33 -7.89
C VAL A 426 -14.74 -4.24 -6.76
N TRP A 427 -13.59 -3.90 -6.17
CA TRP A 427 -13.01 -4.64 -5.05
C TRP A 427 -13.93 -4.62 -3.83
N LEU A 428 -14.47 -3.46 -3.50
CA LEU A 428 -15.38 -3.27 -2.38
C LEU A 428 -16.68 -4.05 -2.55
N ILE A 429 -17.32 -3.93 -3.72
CA ILE A 429 -18.55 -4.64 -4.04
C ILE A 429 -18.30 -6.14 -3.94
N GLY A 430 -17.20 -6.64 -4.53
CA GLY A 430 -16.81 -8.04 -4.44
C GLY A 430 -16.67 -8.51 -3.00
N ASN A 431 -15.98 -7.74 -2.15
CA ASN A 431 -15.82 -8.06 -0.73
C ASN A 431 -17.16 -8.08 0.04
N TRP A 432 -18.06 -7.14 -0.23
CA TRP A 432 -19.36 -7.09 0.43
C TRP A 432 -20.27 -8.24 -0.01
N THR A 433 -20.35 -8.51 -1.30
CA THR A 433 -21.26 -9.52 -1.84
C THR A 433 -20.74 -10.95 -1.70
N ILE A 434 -19.42 -11.19 -1.71
CA ILE A 434 -18.88 -12.52 -1.39
C ILE A 434 -19.14 -12.88 0.08
N THR A 435 -18.99 -11.89 0.99
CA THR A 435 -19.27 -12.06 2.43
C THR A 435 -20.76 -12.33 2.65
N LEU A 436 -21.64 -11.61 1.94
CA LEU A 436 -23.08 -11.89 1.91
C LEU A 436 -23.36 -13.33 1.44
N GLY A 437 -22.71 -13.77 0.36
CA GLY A 437 -22.84 -15.11 -0.20
C GLY A 437 -22.50 -16.20 0.82
N VAL A 438 -21.37 -16.07 1.50
CA VAL A 438 -20.94 -17.01 2.55
C VAL A 438 -21.93 -17.04 3.72
N ASN A 439 -22.32 -15.86 4.24
CA ASN A 439 -23.25 -15.78 5.37
C ASN A 439 -24.64 -16.31 5.03
N PHE A 440 -25.09 -16.13 3.78
CA PHE A 440 -26.35 -16.67 3.31
C PHE A 440 -26.30 -18.17 3.06
N ALA A 441 -25.21 -18.69 2.47
CA ALA A 441 -25.00 -20.12 2.35
C ALA A 441 -24.97 -20.80 3.73
N PHE A 442 -24.38 -20.13 4.73
CA PHE A 442 -24.38 -20.63 6.10
C PHE A 442 -25.79 -20.67 6.70
N ALA A 443 -26.59 -19.62 6.50
CA ALA A 443 -27.99 -19.60 6.91
C ALA A 443 -28.82 -20.72 6.24
N GLN A 444 -28.66 -20.91 4.93
CA GLN A 444 -29.35 -21.97 4.18
C GLN A 444 -28.97 -23.35 4.68
N LEU A 445 -27.67 -23.63 4.86
CA LEU A 445 -27.21 -24.93 5.33
C LEU A 445 -27.71 -25.21 6.75
N LEU A 446 -27.73 -24.19 7.63
CA LEU A 446 -28.26 -24.31 8.99
C LEU A 446 -29.74 -24.65 8.98
N VAL A 447 -30.55 -23.91 8.22
CA VAL A 447 -31.99 -24.18 8.06
C VAL A 447 -32.22 -25.58 7.49
N ALA A 448 -31.53 -25.95 6.41
CA ALA A 448 -31.69 -27.25 5.77
C ALA A 448 -31.37 -28.40 6.74
N THR A 449 -30.39 -28.20 7.65
CA THR A 449 -30.05 -29.17 8.69
C THR A 449 -31.19 -29.36 9.70
N VAL A 450 -31.87 -28.27 10.09
CA VAL A 450 -33.03 -28.33 10.99
C VAL A 450 -34.23 -29.02 10.33
N SER A 451 -34.42 -28.81 9.02
CA SER A 451 -35.47 -29.46 8.23
C SER A 451 -35.29 -30.98 8.10
N ILE A 452 -34.11 -31.54 8.39
CA ILE A 452 -33.91 -33.01 8.41
C ILE A 452 -34.79 -33.68 9.48
N TYR A 453 -34.98 -33.03 10.62
CA TYR A 453 -35.70 -33.58 11.78
C TYR A 453 -37.09 -33.02 11.98
N SER A 454 -37.36 -31.83 11.45
CA SER A 454 -38.64 -31.16 11.58
C SER A 454 -39.37 -31.11 10.24
N SER A 455 -40.70 -31.11 10.27
CA SER A 455 -41.50 -30.79 9.08
C SER A 455 -41.55 -29.27 8.80
N TRP A 456 -40.72 -28.49 9.49
CA TRP A 456 -40.63 -27.06 9.31
C TRP A 456 -39.64 -26.75 8.20
N GLU A 457 -40.10 -25.98 7.21
CA GLU A 457 -39.24 -25.35 6.21
C GLU A 457 -39.25 -23.85 6.47
N ALA A 458 -38.07 -23.23 6.47
CA ALA A 458 -37.99 -21.80 6.68
C ALA A 458 -38.57 -21.08 5.46
N THR A 459 -39.49 -20.16 5.72
CA THR A 459 -39.92 -19.16 4.75
C THR A 459 -38.81 -18.13 4.50
N ASP A 460 -38.89 -17.37 3.40
CA ASP A 460 -37.83 -16.42 3.01
C ASP A 460 -37.48 -15.38 4.09
N TRP A 461 -38.48 -14.90 4.84
CA TRP A 461 -38.24 -13.97 5.94
C TRP A 461 -37.61 -14.64 7.16
N GLN A 462 -37.89 -15.91 7.42
CA GLN A 462 -37.24 -16.67 8.50
C GLN A 462 -35.78 -16.93 8.17
N LEU A 463 -35.48 -17.31 6.91
CA LEU A 463 -34.12 -17.43 6.42
C LEU A 463 -33.35 -16.11 6.53
N LEU A 464 -34.00 -14.98 6.20
CA LEU A 464 -33.43 -13.64 6.36
C LEU A 464 -33.09 -13.31 7.82
N LEU A 465 -33.95 -13.67 8.78
CA LEU A 465 -33.66 -13.45 10.20
C LEU A 465 -32.48 -14.29 10.69
N VAL A 466 -32.34 -15.52 10.19
CA VAL A 466 -31.16 -16.37 10.47
C VAL A 466 -29.90 -15.72 9.89
N LEU A 467 -29.95 -15.20 8.65
CA LEU A 467 -28.86 -14.41 8.07
C LEU A 467 -28.49 -13.23 8.96
N TYR A 468 -29.47 -12.46 9.43
CA TYR A 468 -29.23 -11.30 10.30
C TYR A 468 -28.58 -11.70 11.62
N ALA A 469 -29.04 -12.79 12.24
CA ALA A 469 -28.42 -13.32 13.45
C ALA A 469 -26.95 -13.69 13.22
N ILE A 470 -26.63 -14.33 12.09
CA ILE A 470 -25.25 -14.66 11.70
C ILE A 470 -24.42 -13.40 11.49
N CYS A 471 -24.92 -12.41 10.73
CA CYS A 471 -24.21 -11.16 10.48
C CYS A 471 -23.92 -10.37 11.76
N ILE A 472 -24.88 -10.32 12.69
CA ILE A 472 -24.73 -9.66 14.00
C ILE A 472 -23.72 -10.43 14.86
N LEU A 473 -23.79 -11.77 14.88
CA LEU A 473 -22.83 -12.58 15.63
C LEU A 473 -21.40 -12.41 15.10
N ALA A 474 -21.23 -12.42 13.78
CA ALA A 474 -19.93 -12.15 13.13
C ALA A 474 -19.44 -10.73 13.46
N PHE A 475 -20.31 -9.71 13.43
CA PHE A 475 -19.98 -8.35 13.86
C PHE A 475 -19.47 -8.32 15.31
N LEU A 476 -20.18 -8.95 16.24
CA LEU A 476 -19.79 -8.97 17.66
C LEU A 476 -18.44 -9.66 17.87
N ILE A 477 -18.20 -10.79 17.21
CA ILE A 477 -16.94 -11.54 17.34
C ILE A 477 -15.78 -10.79 16.69
N CYS A 478 -15.94 -10.27 15.48
CA CYS A 478 -14.91 -9.49 14.81
C CYS A 478 -14.62 -8.17 15.54
N GLY A 479 -15.65 -7.52 16.08
CA GLY A 479 -15.55 -6.24 16.77
C GLY A 479 -14.92 -6.34 18.17
N PHE A 480 -15.35 -7.31 18.97
CA PHE A 480 -14.93 -7.41 20.38
C PHE A 480 -13.94 -8.55 20.65
N GLY A 481 -13.78 -9.46 19.70
CA GLY A 481 -12.90 -10.63 19.78
C GLY A 481 -11.57 -10.50 19.05
N ASN A 482 -11.18 -9.30 18.57
CA ASN A 482 -10.01 -9.10 17.69
C ASN A 482 -8.72 -9.79 18.18
N ARG A 483 -8.43 -9.74 19.49
CA ARG A 483 -7.25 -10.37 20.09
C ARG A 483 -7.19 -11.90 19.92
N PHE A 484 -8.35 -12.53 19.73
CA PHE A 484 -8.49 -13.98 19.57
C PHE A 484 -8.59 -14.41 18.11
N LEU A 485 -8.78 -13.48 17.16
CA LEU A 485 -8.98 -13.84 15.76
C LEU A 485 -7.84 -14.69 15.16
N PRO A 486 -6.54 -14.45 15.47
CA PRO A 486 -5.49 -15.35 15.01
C PRO A 486 -5.61 -16.79 15.56
N LEU A 487 -6.11 -16.94 16.79
CA LEU A 487 -6.41 -18.24 17.40
C LEU A 487 -7.62 -18.88 16.73
N VAL A 488 -8.67 -18.10 16.44
CA VAL A 488 -9.86 -18.55 15.72
C VAL A 488 -9.49 -19.11 14.35
N ASP A 489 -8.66 -18.39 13.57
CA ASP A 489 -8.18 -18.86 12.26
C ASP A 489 -7.39 -20.17 12.39
N THR A 490 -6.56 -20.31 13.43
CA THR A 490 -5.79 -21.55 13.69
C THR A 490 -6.69 -22.72 14.08
N LEU A 491 -7.66 -22.48 14.98
CA LEU A 491 -8.64 -23.48 15.39
C LEU A 491 -9.52 -23.92 14.21
N CYS A 492 -9.91 -22.98 13.34
CA CYS A 492 -10.65 -23.26 12.12
C CYS A 492 -9.88 -24.20 11.19
N ALA A 493 -8.59 -23.93 10.93
CA ALA A 493 -7.79 -24.79 10.07
C ALA A 493 -7.71 -26.23 10.62
N GLY A 494 -7.48 -26.38 11.93
CA GLY A 494 -7.48 -27.68 12.59
C GLY A 494 -8.86 -28.36 12.53
N TRP A 495 -9.93 -27.62 12.79
CA TRP A 495 -11.30 -28.12 12.75
C TRP A 495 -11.72 -28.54 11.33
N THR A 496 -11.33 -27.78 10.31
CA THR A 496 -11.54 -28.11 8.91
C THR A 496 -10.88 -29.44 8.56
N LEU A 497 -9.62 -29.65 8.97
CA LEU A 497 -8.93 -30.93 8.76
C LEU A 497 -9.65 -32.09 9.46
N VAL A 498 -10.04 -31.91 10.73
CA VAL A 498 -10.80 -32.92 11.48
C VAL A 498 -12.13 -33.22 10.77
N SER A 499 -12.83 -32.19 10.32
CA SER A 499 -14.11 -32.33 9.63
C SER A 499 -13.97 -33.13 8.34
N ILE A 500 -12.95 -32.83 7.52
CA ILE A 500 -12.65 -33.56 6.29
C ILE A 500 -12.34 -35.04 6.60
N LEU A 501 -11.50 -35.33 7.58
CA LEU A 501 -11.13 -36.69 7.95
C LEU A 501 -12.33 -37.48 8.50
N VAL A 502 -13.15 -36.86 9.35
CA VAL A 502 -14.35 -37.50 9.90
C VAL A 502 -15.38 -37.78 8.81
N VAL A 503 -15.64 -36.81 7.93
CA VAL A 503 -16.54 -37.01 6.78
C VAL A 503 -16.00 -38.12 5.88
N LEU A 504 -14.72 -38.09 5.52
CA LEU A 504 -14.08 -39.12 4.71
C LEU A 504 -14.31 -40.51 5.30
N VAL A 505 -14.01 -40.71 6.58
CA VAL A 505 -14.14 -42.01 7.24
C VAL A 505 -15.61 -42.41 7.37
N ALA A 506 -16.48 -41.52 7.84
CA ALA A 506 -17.88 -41.82 8.12
C ALA A 506 -18.64 -42.21 6.85
N VAL A 507 -18.50 -41.40 5.79
CA VAL A 507 -19.15 -41.64 4.50
C VAL A 507 -18.59 -42.90 3.85
N SER A 508 -17.27 -43.09 3.85
CA SER A 508 -16.63 -44.26 3.23
C SER A 508 -16.95 -45.57 3.94
N VAL A 509 -17.08 -45.55 5.27
CA VAL A 509 -17.39 -46.75 6.07
C VAL A 509 -18.89 -47.07 5.99
N SER A 510 -19.77 -46.08 6.16
CA SER A 510 -21.21 -46.31 6.19
C SER A 510 -21.74 -46.71 4.81
N ALA A 511 -21.45 -45.90 3.78
CA ALA A 511 -21.75 -46.12 2.36
C ALA A 511 -23.09 -46.84 2.10
N LYS A 512 -24.18 -46.46 2.80
CA LYS A 512 -25.48 -47.12 2.69
C LYS A 512 -26.15 -46.91 1.34
N ALA A 513 -25.75 -45.86 0.62
CA ALA A 513 -26.11 -45.61 -0.77
C ALA A 513 -25.44 -46.58 -1.76
N GLY A 514 -24.50 -47.43 -1.30
CA GLY A 514 -23.62 -48.21 -2.15
C GLY A 514 -22.26 -47.53 -2.35
N ARG A 515 -21.35 -48.24 -3.03
CA ARG A 515 -20.05 -47.70 -3.44
C ARG A 515 -19.92 -47.85 -4.94
N HIS A 516 -19.58 -46.75 -5.60
CA HIS A 516 -19.26 -46.74 -7.02
C HIS A 516 -17.90 -47.41 -7.26
N THR A 517 -17.74 -48.07 -8.41
CA THR A 517 -16.42 -48.52 -8.85
C THR A 517 -15.51 -47.31 -9.10
N PRO A 518 -14.16 -47.45 -9.08
CA PRO A 518 -13.27 -46.31 -9.32
C PRO A 518 -13.54 -45.57 -10.64
N SER A 519 -13.96 -46.28 -11.70
CA SER A 519 -14.35 -45.66 -12.96
C SER A 519 -15.64 -44.85 -12.84
N GLU A 520 -16.65 -45.36 -12.13
CA GLU A 520 -17.90 -44.63 -11.92
C GLU A 520 -17.67 -43.41 -11.01
N ALA A 521 -16.93 -43.61 -9.91
CA ALA A 521 -16.65 -42.56 -8.94
C ALA A 521 -15.81 -41.40 -9.51
N LEU A 522 -14.96 -41.63 -10.52
CA LEU A 522 -14.05 -40.59 -11.02
C LEU A 522 -14.32 -40.16 -12.46
N ALA A 523 -15.05 -40.95 -13.25
CA ALA A 523 -15.28 -40.69 -14.67
C ALA A 523 -16.76 -40.70 -15.09
N GLN A 524 -17.71 -41.02 -14.21
CA GLN A 524 -19.12 -40.94 -14.55
C GLN A 524 -19.54 -39.49 -14.79
N TYR A 525 -20.25 -39.27 -15.89
CA TYR A 525 -20.67 -37.96 -16.35
C TYR A 525 -22.06 -38.01 -16.97
N ASP A 526 -22.97 -37.17 -16.46
CA ASP A 526 -24.33 -37.02 -16.99
C ASP A 526 -24.59 -35.59 -17.51
N PRO A 527 -24.48 -35.33 -18.81
CA PRO A 527 -24.70 -34.00 -19.38
C PRO A 527 -26.18 -33.58 -19.49
N SER A 528 -27.13 -34.45 -19.11
CA SER A 528 -28.56 -34.24 -19.43
C SER A 528 -29.26 -33.25 -18.49
N LEU A 529 -28.81 -33.13 -17.24
CA LEU A 529 -29.52 -32.39 -16.19
C LEU A 529 -29.56 -30.87 -16.40
N SER A 530 -28.50 -30.30 -16.97
CA SER A 530 -28.43 -28.85 -17.20
C SER A 530 -29.06 -28.43 -18.53
N GLY A 531 -29.22 -29.35 -19.49
CA GLY A 531 -29.61 -29.04 -20.87
C GLY A 531 -28.50 -28.44 -21.75
N TRP A 532 -27.29 -28.19 -21.21
CA TRP A 532 -26.15 -27.64 -21.96
C TRP A 532 -25.32 -28.71 -22.70
N GLY A 533 -25.70 -29.98 -22.64
CA GLY A 533 -24.97 -31.07 -23.27
C GLY A 533 -23.56 -31.20 -22.69
N ASN A 534 -22.55 -31.38 -23.54
CA ASN A 534 -21.16 -31.55 -23.09
C ASN A 534 -20.58 -30.32 -22.37
N PHE A 535 -21.19 -29.15 -22.55
CA PHE A 535 -20.75 -27.94 -21.84
C PHE A 535 -21.15 -27.95 -20.34
N SER A 536 -22.02 -28.88 -19.90
CA SER A 536 -22.39 -29.04 -18.49
C SER A 536 -21.18 -29.17 -17.57
N PHE A 537 -20.12 -29.85 -18.00
CA PHE A 537 -18.87 -29.95 -17.25
C PHE A 537 -18.36 -28.60 -16.74
N CYS A 538 -18.50 -27.53 -17.55
CA CYS A 538 -18.05 -26.19 -17.17
C CYS A 538 -18.90 -25.55 -16.07
N ILE A 539 -20.18 -25.93 -15.95
CA ILE A 539 -21.06 -25.53 -14.83
C ILE A 539 -20.56 -26.16 -13.54
N GLY A 540 -20.06 -27.40 -13.60
CA GLY A 540 -19.48 -28.08 -12.45
C GLY A 540 -18.14 -27.52 -11.98
N LEU A 541 -17.54 -26.57 -12.70
CA LEU A 541 -16.38 -25.81 -12.23
C LEU A 541 -16.76 -24.70 -11.23
N LEU A 542 -18.03 -24.31 -11.17
CA LEU A 542 -18.48 -23.20 -10.32
C LEU A 542 -18.24 -23.43 -8.81
N PRO A 543 -18.49 -24.63 -8.24
CA PRO A 543 -18.25 -24.87 -6.81
C PRO A 543 -16.78 -24.68 -6.40
N PRO A 544 -15.79 -25.37 -7.00
CA PRO A 544 -14.40 -25.14 -6.64
C PRO A 544 -13.93 -23.71 -6.93
N ALA A 545 -14.42 -23.07 -8.00
CA ALA A 545 -14.07 -21.68 -8.31
C ALA A 545 -14.62 -20.73 -7.23
N PHE A 546 -15.82 -21.01 -6.70
CA PHE A 546 -16.37 -20.28 -5.56
C PHE A 546 -15.49 -20.44 -4.32
N VAL A 547 -15.04 -21.66 -4.00
CA VAL A 547 -14.16 -21.95 -2.84
C VAL A 547 -12.90 -21.08 -2.86
N PHE A 548 -12.29 -20.89 -4.03
CA PHE A 548 -11.00 -20.23 -4.15
C PHE A 548 -11.08 -18.78 -4.67
N SER A 549 -12.26 -18.27 -5.01
CA SER A 549 -12.45 -16.88 -5.48
C SER A 549 -11.88 -15.78 -4.58
N ALA A 550 -11.83 -16.00 -3.25
CA ALA A 550 -11.47 -14.99 -2.26
C ALA A 550 -9.97 -14.94 -1.90
N ILE A 551 -9.07 -15.59 -2.66
CA ILE A 551 -7.61 -15.62 -2.37
C ILE A 551 -7.03 -14.22 -2.15
N GLY A 552 -7.46 -13.23 -2.94
CA GLY A 552 -6.94 -11.87 -2.87
C GLY A 552 -7.26 -11.13 -1.56
N MET A 553 -8.30 -11.54 -0.82
CA MET A 553 -8.77 -10.84 0.39
C MET A 553 -7.72 -10.84 1.51
N VAL A 554 -6.77 -11.79 1.49
CA VAL A 554 -5.65 -11.80 2.45
C VAL A 554 -4.75 -10.57 2.30
N SER A 555 -4.73 -9.90 1.14
CA SER A 555 -3.99 -8.64 0.95
C SER A 555 -4.49 -7.54 1.89
N SER A 556 -5.78 -7.50 2.21
CA SER A 556 -6.36 -6.54 3.15
C SER A 556 -5.83 -6.68 4.58
N MET A 557 -5.15 -7.79 4.89
CA MET A 557 -4.52 -8.05 6.18
C MET A 557 -3.03 -7.65 6.24
N ALA A 558 -2.46 -7.11 5.15
CA ALA A 558 -1.03 -6.84 5.06
C ALA A 558 -0.49 -5.96 6.21
N GLU A 559 -1.26 -4.97 6.65
CA GLU A 559 -0.84 -4.04 7.71
C GLU A 559 -0.91 -4.65 9.13
N GLU A 560 -1.49 -5.84 9.32
CA GLU A 560 -1.52 -6.60 10.57
C GLU A 560 -0.36 -7.63 10.67
N VAL A 561 0.55 -7.66 9.69
CA VAL A 561 1.55 -8.73 9.50
C VAL A 561 2.97 -8.17 9.59
N HIS A 562 3.87 -8.93 10.21
CA HIS A 562 5.30 -8.63 10.18
C HIS A 562 5.94 -9.12 8.87
N ALA A 563 6.77 -8.32 8.20
CA ALA A 563 7.39 -8.62 6.90
C ALA A 563 6.35 -9.02 5.81
N PRO A 564 5.37 -8.15 5.51
CA PRO A 564 4.24 -8.48 4.65
C PRO A 564 4.66 -8.76 3.20
N ALA A 565 5.75 -8.14 2.71
CA ALA A 565 6.35 -8.39 1.39
C ALA A 565 6.75 -9.85 1.13
N ILE A 566 6.90 -10.66 2.18
CA ILE A 566 7.31 -12.07 2.09
C ILE A 566 6.18 -12.98 2.58
N LYS A 567 5.48 -12.63 3.67
CA LYS A 567 4.51 -13.52 4.30
C LYS A 567 3.16 -13.53 3.59
N VAL A 568 2.64 -12.37 3.18
CA VAL A 568 1.38 -12.27 2.40
C VAL A 568 1.47 -13.05 1.09
N PRO A 569 2.49 -12.87 0.23
CA PRO A 569 2.56 -13.60 -1.03
C PRO A 569 2.76 -15.11 -0.84
N LYS A 570 3.54 -15.53 0.15
CA LYS A 570 3.67 -16.95 0.50
C LYS A 570 2.34 -17.56 0.95
N ALA A 571 1.55 -16.84 1.76
CA ALA A 571 0.23 -17.29 2.18
C ALA A 571 -0.74 -17.44 1.00
N MET A 572 -0.76 -16.47 0.06
CA MET A 572 -1.53 -16.55 -1.18
C MET A 572 -1.13 -17.78 -2.02
N ALA A 573 0.17 -17.94 -2.30
CA ALA A 573 0.69 -19.01 -3.15
C ALA A 573 0.50 -20.41 -2.55
N LEU A 574 0.53 -20.54 -1.21
CA LEU A 574 0.35 -21.81 -0.50
C LEU A 574 -1.12 -22.17 -0.23
N CYS A 575 -2.03 -21.21 -0.29
CA CYS A 575 -3.45 -21.46 0.03
C CYS A 575 -4.06 -22.53 -0.89
N ILE A 576 -3.81 -22.43 -2.19
CA ILE A 576 -4.37 -23.33 -3.20
C ILE A 576 -3.79 -24.75 -3.14
N PRO A 577 -2.46 -25.01 -3.07
CA PRO A 577 -1.97 -26.38 -3.02
C PRO A 577 -2.34 -27.06 -1.70
N VAL A 578 -2.30 -26.34 -0.58
CA VAL A 578 -2.71 -26.89 0.72
C VAL A 578 -4.21 -27.15 0.76
N GLY A 579 -5.01 -26.17 0.37
CA GLY A 579 -6.46 -26.27 0.36
C GLY A 579 -6.99 -27.25 -0.69
N GLY A 580 -6.45 -27.21 -1.90
CA GLY A 580 -6.80 -28.11 -3.00
C GLY A 580 -6.50 -29.57 -2.65
N THR A 581 -5.35 -29.84 -2.03
CA THR A 581 -5.02 -31.19 -1.54
C THR A 581 -5.97 -31.64 -0.43
N ALA A 582 -6.25 -30.77 0.56
CA ALA A 582 -7.20 -31.09 1.62
C ALA A 582 -8.61 -31.35 1.07
N GLY A 583 -9.07 -30.56 0.10
CA GLY A 583 -10.37 -30.72 -0.54
C GLY A 583 -10.54 -32.03 -1.32
N LEU A 584 -9.47 -32.60 -1.88
CA LEU A 584 -9.53 -33.94 -2.50
C LEU A 584 -9.95 -35.02 -1.50
N PHE A 585 -9.55 -34.92 -0.23
CA PHE A 585 -9.99 -35.83 0.82
C PHE A 585 -11.47 -35.64 1.21
N PHE A 586 -12.09 -34.53 0.80
CA PHE A 586 -13.53 -34.32 0.96
C PHE A 586 -14.31 -34.74 -0.29
N VAL A 587 -13.83 -34.37 -1.48
CA VAL A 587 -14.47 -34.61 -2.78
C VAL A 587 -14.49 -36.10 -3.16
N ILE A 588 -13.36 -36.80 -3.04
CA ILE A 588 -13.27 -38.22 -3.46
C ILE A 588 -14.28 -39.12 -2.74
N PRO A 589 -14.40 -39.11 -1.39
CA PRO A 589 -15.37 -39.97 -0.72
C PRO A 589 -16.83 -39.59 -1.04
N LEU A 590 -17.11 -38.32 -1.34
CA LEU A 590 -18.42 -37.91 -1.85
C LEU A 590 -18.69 -38.57 -3.21
N CYS A 591 -17.76 -38.50 -4.17
CA CYS A 591 -17.95 -39.12 -5.48
C CYS A 591 -18.11 -40.65 -5.41
N VAL A 592 -17.40 -41.31 -4.49
CA VAL A 592 -17.49 -42.77 -4.28
C VAL A 592 -18.86 -43.20 -3.75
N THR A 593 -19.56 -42.33 -3.03
CA THR A 593 -20.82 -42.67 -2.33
C THR A 593 -22.02 -41.85 -2.80
N LEU A 594 -21.84 -41.05 -3.85
CA LEU A 594 -22.83 -40.09 -4.32
C LEU A 594 -24.14 -40.82 -4.71
N PRO A 595 -25.29 -40.45 -4.14
CA PRO A 595 -26.60 -40.94 -4.58
C PRO A 595 -26.94 -40.53 -6.01
N GLY A 596 -28.06 -41.04 -6.54
CA GLY A 596 -28.53 -40.67 -7.87
C GLY A 596 -28.71 -39.16 -8.04
N LEU A 597 -28.18 -38.59 -9.12
CA LEU A 597 -28.12 -37.14 -9.32
C LEU A 597 -29.51 -36.48 -9.35
N VAL A 598 -30.49 -37.13 -9.97
CA VAL A 598 -31.89 -36.65 -10.03
C VAL A 598 -32.49 -36.54 -8.63
N ASP A 599 -32.20 -37.48 -7.74
CA ASP A 599 -32.72 -37.43 -6.37
C ASP A 599 -32.12 -36.25 -5.59
N ILE A 600 -30.84 -35.97 -5.83
CA ILE A 600 -30.14 -34.83 -5.22
C ILE A 600 -30.73 -33.49 -5.69
N THR A 601 -31.15 -33.37 -6.96
CA THR A 601 -31.81 -32.14 -7.44
C THR A 601 -33.14 -31.84 -6.76
N ASN A 602 -33.78 -32.85 -6.15
CA ASN A 602 -35.01 -32.71 -5.38
C ASN A 602 -34.74 -32.59 -3.86
N ALA A 603 -33.50 -32.34 -3.45
CA ALA A 603 -33.14 -32.21 -2.04
C ALA A 603 -33.93 -31.07 -1.36
N PRO A 604 -34.40 -31.27 -0.11
CA PRO A 604 -35.12 -30.25 0.63
C PRO A 604 -34.33 -28.94 0.76
N SER A 605 -35.04 -27.81 0.72
CA SER A 605 -34.44 -26.47 0.81
C SER A 605 -33.36 -26.17 -0.26
N GLY A 606 -33.29 -26.97 -1.33
CA GLY A 606 -32.31 -26.80 -2.41
C GLY A 606 -30.85 -27.07 -1.99
N GLN A 607 -30.63 -27.73 -0.86
CA GLN A 607 -29.29 -27.98 -0.29
C GLN A 607 -28.89 -29.47 -0.43
N PRO A 608 -27.96 -29.83 -1.34
CA PRO A 608 -27.61 -31.22 -1.63
C PRO A 608 -27.01 -32.01 -0.46
N ILE A 609 -26.07 -31.42 0.27
CA ILE A 609 -25.22 -32.15 1.22
C ILE A 609 -25.97 -32.74 2.41
N PRO A 610 -26.90 -32.01 3.08
CA PRO A 610 -27.78 -32.58 4.09
C PRO A 610 -28.48 -33.87 3.63
N TYR A 611 -29.02 -33.85 2.40
CA TYR A 611 -29.67 -35.01 1.80
C TYR A 611 -28.68 -36.14 1.48
N VAL A 612 -27.57 -35.83 0.82
CA VAL A 612 -26.51 -36.81 0.48
C VAL A 612 -26.03 -37.53 1.73
N PHE A 613 -25.68 -36.80 2.80
CA PHE A 613 -25.24 -37.42 4.05
C PHE A 613 -26.34 -38.25 4.71
N GLN A 614 -27.60 -37.86 4.63
CA GLN A 614 -28.70 -38.67 5.15
C GLN A 614 -28.83 -40.01 4.43
N VAL A 615 -28.76 -40.01 3.10
CA VAL A 615 -28.87 -41.24 2.29
C VAL A 615 -27.64 -42.13 2.53
N VAL A 616 -26.44 -41.55 2.50
CA VAL A 616 -25.17 -42.28 2.66
C VAL A 616 -24.99 -42.85 4.07
N MET A 617 -25.38 -42.10 5.10
CA MET A 617 -25.31 -42.57 6.49
C MET A 617 -26.47 -43.50 6.85
N GLY A 618 -27.56 -43.49 6.08
CA GLY A 618 -28.78 -44.27 6.33
C GLY A 618 -29.55 -43.83 7.58
N THR A 619 -29.13 -42.76 8.24
CA THR A 619 -29.77 -42.22 9.45
C THR A 619 -29.74 -40.69 9.45
N ARG A 620 -30.81 -40.08 9.96
CA ARG A 620 -30.89 -38.61 10.15
C ARG A 620 -29.82 -38.10 11.12
N ALA A 621 -29.49 -38.89 12.14
CA ALA A 621 -28.51 -38.52 13.17
C ALA A 621 -27.09 -38.46 12.60
N GLY A 622 -26.73 -39.44 11.75
CA GLY A 622 -25.46 -39.41 11.03
C GLY A 622 -25.35 -38.19 10.12
N ALA A 623 -26.43 -37.85 9.41
CA ALA A 623 -26.49 -36.66 8.57
C ALA A 623 -26.22 -35.38 9.35
N VAL A 624 -27.00 -35.12 10.41
CA VAL A 624 -26.83 -33.93 11.24
C VAL A 624 -25.47 -33.89 11.91
N GLY A 625 -24.95 -35.04 12.36
CA GLY A 625 -23.59 -35.12 12.92
C GLY A 625 -22.53 -34.63 11.94
N LEU A 626 -22.58 -35.08 10.68
CA LEU A 626 -21.64 -34.65 9.64
C LEU A 626 -21.85 -33.20 9.19
N VAL A 627 -23.11 -32.77 8.99
CA VAL A 627 -23.40 -31.37 8.62
C VAL A 627 -23.02 -30.41 9.74
N SER A 628 -23.15 -30.81 11.01
CA SER A 628 -22.73 -29.98 12.15
C SER A 628 -21.24 -29.65 12.11
N LEU A 629 -20.39 -30.56 11.62
CA LEU A 629 -18.97 -30.29 11.40
C LEU A 629 -18.77 -29.18 10.36
N LEU A 630 -19.51 -29.25 9.24
CA LEU A 630 -19.50 -28.25 8.17
C LEU A 630 -20.06 -26.89 8.64
N LEU A 631 -21.10 -26.89 9.49
CA LEU A 631 -21.66 -25.65 10.05
C LEU A 631 -20.63 -24.93 10.94
N VAL A 632 -19.82 -25.65 11.69
CA VAL A 632 -18.73 -25.05 12.48
C VAL A 632 -17.62 -24.50 11.56
N VAL A 633 -17.29 -25.19 10.46
CA VAL A 633 -16.39 -24.63 9.42
C VAL A 633 -16.98 -23.34 8.82
N GLY A 634 -18.27 -23.35 8.47
CA GLY A 634 -18.98 -22.19 7.94
C GLY A 634 -19.03 -21.01 8.91
N PHE A 635 -19.19 -21.27 10.20
CA PHE A 635 -19.14 -20.25 11.24
C PHE A 635 -17.77 -19.55 11.31
N PHE A 636 -16.68 -20.33 11.27
CA PHE A 636 -15.34 -19.74 11.24
C PHE A 636 -15.07 -19.00 9.93
N CYS A 637 -15.49 -19.56 8.80
CA CYS A 637 -15.43 -18.90 7.49
C CYS A 637 -16.13 -17.54 7.52
N SER A 638 -17.34 -17.47 8.07
CA SER A 638 -18.13 -16.25 8.26
C SER A 638 -17.37 -15.17 9.06
N ILE A 639 -16.70 -15.57 10.15
CA ILE A 639 -15.87 -14.66 10.95
C ILE A 639 -14.67 -14.16 10.12
N SER A 640 -13.89 -15.07 9.53
CA SER A 640 -12.65 -14.72 8.82
C SER A 640 -12.91 -13.84 7.59
N ILE A 641 -13.98 -14.12 6.83
CA ILE A 641 -14.33 -13.34 5.63
C ILE A 641 -14.91 -11.96 5.99
N THR A 642 -15.75 -11.88 7.02
CA THR A 642 -16.26 -10.59 7.55
C THR A 642 -15.11 -9.73 8.09
N ASN A 643 -14.15 -10.37 8.76
CA ASN A 643 -12.94 -9.69 9.23
C ASN A 643 -12.17 -9.08 8.05
N ALA A 644 -11.88 -9.85 7.01
CA ALA A 644 -11.16 -9.35 5.83
C ALA A 644 -11.92 -8.22 5.11
N ALA A 645 -13.23 -8.39 4.89
CA ALA A 645 -14.07 -7.38 4.25
C ALA A 645 -14.11 -6.04 5.01
N SER A 646 -14.05 -6.07 6.35
CA SER A 646 -13.98 -4.85 7.17
C SER A 646 -12.69 -4.05 6.96
N ARG A 647 -11.54 -4.72 6.77
CA ARG A 647 -10.25 -4.04 6.50
C ARG A 647 -10.16 -3.53 5.08
N CYS A 648 -10.72 -4.26 4.12
CA CYS A 648 -10.92 -3.76 2.76
C CYS A 648 -11.72 -2.45 2.79
N THR A 649 -12.89 -2.46 3.44
CA THR A 649 -13.76 -1.28 3.56
C THR A 649 -13.06 -0.10 4.24
N TRP A 650 -12.29 -0.37 5.29
CA TRP A 650 -11.48 0.63 5.97
C TRP A 650 -10.37 1.23 5.08
N ALA A 651 -9.62 0.40 4.35
CA ALA A 651 -8.54 0.87 3.48
C ALA A 651 -9.07 1.83 2.39
N LEU A 652 -10.22 1.50 1.78
CA LEU A 652 -10.87 2.40 0.83
C LEU A 652 -11.36 3.70 1.47
N ALA A 653 -11.87 3.63 2.71
CA ALA A 653 -12.28 4.83 3.44
C ALA A 653 -11.08 5.72 3.75
N ARG A 654 -9.95 5.13 4.18
CA ARG A 654 -8.68 5.83 4.44
C ARG A 654 -8.21 6.58 3.20
N ASP A 655 -8.30 5.96 2.03
CA ASP A 655 -7.83 6.55 0.77
C ASP A 655 -8.90 7.41 0.09
N THR A 656 -9.93 7.85 0.83
CA THR A 656 -11.02 8.75 0.38
C THR A 656 -11.87 8.22 -0.78
N ALA A 657 -11.87 6.91 -1.04
CA ALA A 657 -12.65 6.30 -2.13
C ALA A 657 -14.15 6.17 -1.80
N LEU A 658 -14.53 6.26 -0.52
CA LEU A 658 -15.91 6.08 -0.03
C LEU A 658 -16.61 7.39 0.36
N PRO A 659 -17.95 7.48 0.19
CA PRO A 659 -18.72 8.56 0.79
C PRO A 659 -18.65 8.46 2.31
N MET A 660 -18.60 9.62 2.99
CA MET A 660 -18.38 9.68 4.44
C MET A 660 -17.09 8.97 4.89
N SER A 661 -16.06 8.96 4.05
CA SER A 661 -14.73 8.38 4.31
C SER A 661 -14.20 8.65 5.72
N ARG A 662 -14.33 9.89 6.21
CA ARG A 662 -13.92 10.33 7.55
C ARG A 662 -14.55 9.55 8.72
N LEU A 663 -15.70 8.91 8.52
CA LEU A 663 -16.35 8.07 9.54
C LEU A 663 -15.79 6.64 9.48
N PHE A 664 -15.74 6.08 8.28
CA PHE A 664 -15.38 4.68 8.07
C PHE A 664 -13.86 4.42 8.10
N SER A 665 -13.03 5.46 7.98
CA SER A 665 -11.57 5.36 8.13
C SER A 665 -11.11 5.35 9.59
N ARG A 666 -11.99 5.66 10.56
CA ARG A 666 -11.63 5.74 11.98
C ARG A 666 -11.30 4.37 12.56
N VAL A 667 -10.13 4.26 13.16
CA VAL A 667 -9.73 3.12 14.00
C VAL A 667 -10.03 3.44 15.46
N ASP A 668 -10.66 2.52 16.19
CA ASP A 668 -10.91 2.70 17.62
C ASP A 668 -9.64 2.44 18.43
N ASP A 669 -9.24 3.37 19.30
CA ASP A 669 -7.98 3.29 20.06
C ASP A 669 -7.93 2.13 21.07
N ARG A 670 -9.10 1.70 21.58
CA ARG A 670 -9.19 0.67 22.63
C ARG A 670 -9.05 -0.73 22.06
N VAL A 671 -9.72 -0.99 20.93
CA VAL A 671 -9.73 -2.31 20.28
C VAL A 671 -8.77 -2.41 19.08
N ARG A 672 -8.23 -1.27 18.60
CA ARG A 672 -7.32 -1.12 17.45
C ARG A 672 -7.85 -1.78 16.17
N ILE A 673 -9.13 -1.56 15.87
CA ILE A 673 -9.79 -2.03 14.65
C ILE A 673 -10.78 -0.98 14.11
N PRO A 674 -11.12 -1.04 12.80
CA PRO A 674 -12.07 -0.11 12.20
C PRO A 674 -13.52 -0.55 12.42
N LEU A 675 -14.06 -0.29 13.63
CA LEU A 675 -15.43 -0.69 14.01
C LEU A 675 -16.51 -0.11 13.10
N TRP A 676 -16.33 1.12 12.61
CA TRP A 676 -17.29 1.75 11.69
C TRP A 676 -17.32 1.08 10.32
N ALA A 677 -16.16 0.69 9.79
CA ALA A 677 -16.08 -0.07 8.54
C ALA A 677 -16.70 -1.47 8.69
N LEU A 678 -16.45 -2.14 9.81
CA LEU A 678 -17.10 -3.41 10.15
C LEU A 678 -18.63 -3.26 10.22
N GLY A 679 -19.12 -2.20 10.87
CA GLY A 679 -20.55 -1.90 10.93
C GLY A 679 -21.17 -1.64 9.57
N LEU A 680 -20.47 -0.90 8.70
CA LEU A 680 -20.91 -0.65 7.33
C LEU A 680 -21.05 -1.96 6.54
N VAL A 681 -20.04 -2.83 6.59
CA VAL A 681 -20.05 -4.15 5.95
C VAL A 681 -21.25 -4.98 6.42
N THR A 682 -21.54 -5.00 7.72
CA THR A 682 -22.68 -5.72 8.29
C THR A 682 -24.02 -5.14 7.82
N VAL A 683 -24.19 -3.82 7.88
CA VAL A 683 -25.44 -3.15 7.47
C VAL A 683 -25.70 -3.35 5.98
N VAL A 684 -24.68 -3.21 5.13
CA VAL A 684 -24.85 -3.42 3.68
C VAL A 684 -25.29 -4.84 3.38
N GLN A 685 -24.69 -5.85 4.01
CA GLN A 685 -25.12 -7.24 3.85
C GLN A 685 -26.58 -7.44 4.27
N MET A 686 -26.99 -6.86 5.41
CA MET A 686 -28.37 -6.97 5.88
C MET A 686 -29.36 -6.30 4.91
N LEU A 687 -29.01 -5.15 4.34
CA LEU A 687 -29.83 -4.45 3.34
C LEU A 687 -29.92 -5.23 2.03
N LEU A 688 -28.82 -5.79 1.54
CA LEU A 688 -28.82 -6.64 0.35
C LEU A 688 -29.61 -7.94 0.59
N GLY A 689 -29.60 -8.46 1.81
CA GLY A 689 -30.45 -9.58 2.24
C GLY A 689 -31.94 -9.36 2.01
N LEU A 690 -32.44 -8.12 2.11
CA LEU A 690 -33.86 -7.80 1.90
C LEU A 690 -34.32 -8.11 0.47
N ILE A 691 -33.42 -8.13 -0.52
CA ILE A 691 -33.74 -8.47 -1.91
C ILE A 691 -34.31 -9.88 -2.00
N ASN A 692 -33.88 -10.81 -1.13
CA ASN A 692 -34.38 -12.19 -1.11
C ASN A 692 -35.89 -12.26 -0.83
N LEU A 693 -36.47 -11.28 -0.11
CA LEU A 693 -37.92 -11.24 0.13
C LEU A 693 -38.74 -10.94 -1.13
N GLY A 694 -38.14 -10.22 -2.08
CA GLY A 694 -38.80 -9.87 -3.35
C GLY A 694 -38.49 -10.86 -4.46
N SER A 695 -37.23 -11.29 -4.58
CA SER A 695 -36.78 -12.21 -5.61
C SER A 695 -35.51 -12.95 -5.19
N SER A 696 -35.61 -14.27 -5.07
CA SER A 696 -34.47 -15.15 -4.83
C SER A 696 -33.47 -15.11 -5.99
N SER A 697 -33.93 -15.05 -7.24
CA SER A 697 -33.06 -14.95 -8.42
C SER A 697 -32.27 -13.64 -8.45
N ALA A 698 -32.93 -12.51 -8.13
CA ALA A 698 -32.24 -11.22 -7.99
C ALA A 698 -31.21 -11.29 -6.85
N PHE A 699 -31.56 -11.86 -5.70
CA PHE A 699 -30.62 -12.00 -4.59
C PHE A 699 -29.41 -12.88 -4.96
N THR A 700 -29.62 -14.04 -5.59
CA THR A 700 -28.53 -14.92 -6.03
C THR A 700 -27.60 -14.24 -7.03
N ALA A 701 -28.12 -13.32 -7.85
CA ALA A 701 -27.29 -12.53 -8.75
C ALA A 701 -26.29 -11.64 -7.99
N PHE A 702 -26.66 -11.08 -6.83
CA PHE A 702 -25.71 -10.35 -5.99
C PHE A 702 -24.63 -11.26 -5.42
N VAL A 703 -24.98 -12.51 -5.05
CA VAL A 703 -23.99 -13.50 -4.59
C VAL A 703 -22.99 -13.83 -5.71
N SER A 704 -23.47 -14.10 -6.93
CA SER A 704 -22.62 -14.36 -8.10
C SER A 704 -21.73 -13.17 -8.46
N VAL A 705 -22.21 -11.94 -8.28
CA VAL A 705 -21.42 -10.71 -8.47
C VAL A 705 -20.21 -10.68 -7.54
N GLY A 706 -20.26 -11.32 -6.37
CA GLY A 706 -19.08 -11.44 -5.48
C GLY A 706 -17.89 -12.04 -6.18
N VAL A 707 -18.06 -13.22 -6.79
CA VAL A 707 -16.98 -13.91 -7.51
C VAL A 707 -16.53 -13.11 -8.72
N ILE A 708 -17.49 -12.63 -9.53
CA ILE A 708 -17.23 -11.84 -10.75
C ILE A 708 -16.43 -10.58 -10.43
N ALA A 709 -16.83 -9.84 -9.39
CA ALA A 709 -16.18 -8.60 -9.01
C ALA A 709 -14.76 -8.84 -8.48
N LEU A 710 -14.56 -9.85 -7.62
CA LEU A 710 -13.21 -10.23 -7.16
C LEU A 710 -12.31 -10.61 -8.35
N ALA A 711 -12.81 -11.45 -9.27
CA ALA A 711 -12.08 -11.88 -10.45
C ALA A 711 -11.69 -10.71 -11.36
N ILE A 712 -12.62 -9.78 -11.64
CA ILE A 712 -12.32 -8.55 -12.40
C ILE A 712 -11.27 -7.71 -11.68
N THR A 713 -11.42 -7.50 -10.36
CA THR A 713 -10.44 -6.77 -9.57
C THR A 713 -9.04 -7.39 -9.66
N TYR A 714 -8.92 -8.70 -9.71
CA TYR A 714 -7.62 -9.38 -9.91
C TYR A 714 -7.08 -9.17 -11.33
N SER A 715 -7.94 -9.24 -12.33
CA SER A 715 -7.55 -9.10 -13.74
C SER A 715 -6.94 -7.74 -14.08
N ILE A 716 -7.39 -6.66 -13.44
CA ILE A 716 -6.96 -5.29 -13.76
C ILE A 716 -5.45 -5.10 -13.50
N PRO A 717 -4.91 -5.26 -12.28
CA PRO A 717 -3.48 -5.10 -12.02
C PRO A 717 -2.63 -6.17 -12.72
N ILE A 718 -3.13 -7.40 -12.91
CA ILE A 718 -2.44 -8.44 -13.68
C ILE A 718 -2.28 -8.00 -15.14
N SER A 719 -3.33 -7.43 -15.74
CA SER A 719 -3.32 -6.92 -17.12
C SER A 719 -2.39 -5.72 -17.28
N ILE A 720 -2.44 -4.76 -16.36
CA ILE A 720 -1.55 -3.59 -16.38
C ILE A 720 -0.09 -4.06 -16.23
N SER A 721 0.18 -4.98 -15.30
CA SER A 721 1.51 -5.55 -15.15
C SER A 721 1.99 -6.27 -16.41
N LEU A 722 1.14 -7.09 -17.03
CA LEU A 722 1.54 -7.86 -18.19
C LEU A 722 1.74 -7.00 -19.44
N PHE A 723 0.76 -6.14 -19.76
CA PHE A 723 0.69 -5.45 -21.05
C PHE A 723 1.32 -4.06 -21.03
N TYR A 724 1.15 -3.30 -19.94
CA TYR A 724 1.65 -1.92 -19.86
C TYR A 724 3.11 -1.87 -19.41
N ASN A 725 3.44 -2.47 -18.25
CA ASN A 725 4.80 -2.41 -17.71
C ASN A 725 5.69 -3.63 -18.03
N LYS A 726 5.17 -4.61 -18.79
CA LYS A 726 5.89 -5.82 -19.23
C LYS A 726 6.55 -6.59 -18.06
N ARG A 727 5.83 -6.65 -16.94
CA ARG A 727 6.20 -7.29 -15.66
C ARG A 727 7.49 -6.74 -15.04
N SER A 728 7.90 -5.51 -15.40
CA SER A 728 9.14 -4.90 -14.90
C SER A 728 9.13 -4.71 -13.38
N GLU A 729 8.03 -4.21 -12.82
CA GLU A 729 7.95 -3.97 -11.37
C GLU A 729 7.84 -5.25 -10.55
N VAL A 730 6.97 -6.18 -10.95
CA VAL A 730 6.81 -7.47 -10.25
C VAL A 730 8.06 -8.36 -10.35
N SER A 731 8.87 -8.20 -11.41
CA SER A 731 10.15 -8.92 -11.53
C SER A 731 11.21 -8.51 -10.51
N LYS A 732 11.04 -7.34 -9.87
CA LYS A 732 11.91 -6.84 -8.79
C LYS A 732 11.40 -7.25 -7.39
N ALA A 733 10.23 -7.91 -7.31
CA ALA A 733 9.63 -8.26 -6.03
C ALA A 733 10.46 -9.33 -5.30
N ARG A 734 10.46 -9.27 -3.95
CA ARG A 734 11.12 -10.25 -3.07
C ARG A 734 10.65 -11.68 -3.31
N TRP A 735 9.39 -11.84 -3.68
CA TRP A 735 8.81 -13.10 -4.14
C TRP A 735 8.29 -12.88 -5.57
N ASN A 736 8.87 -13.61 -6.53
CA ASN A 736 8.47 -13.54 -7.93
C ASN A 736 8.59 -14.92 -8.62
N CYS A 737 7.89 -15.07 -9.75
CA CYS A 737 7.85 -16.28 -10.58
C CYS A 737 8.85 -16.21 -11.75
N GLY A 738 9.81 -15.29 -11.72
CA GLY A 738 10.66 -14.96 -12.85
C GLY A 738 9.89 -14.37 -14.04
N ARG A 739 10.62 -14.02 -15.11
CA ARG A 739 10.03 -13.32 -16.25
C ARG A 739 9.29 -14.25 -17.20
N ALA A 740 9.88 -15.38 -17.57
CA ALA A 740 9.30 -16.32 -18.54
C ALA A 740 8.08 -17.05 -17.96
N LEU A 741 8.26 -17.77 -16.84
CA LEU A 741 7.18 -18.51 -16.19
C LEU A 741 6.06 -17.57 -15.72
N GLY A 742 6.41 -16.43 -15.11
CA GLY A 742 5.41 -15.45 -14.67
C GLY A 742 4.58 -14.83 -15.81
N THR A 743 5.12 -14.72 -17.03
CA THR A 743 4.34 -14.27 -18.20
C THR A 743 3.29 -15.31 -18.58
N THR A 744 3.68 -16.58 -18.65
CA THR A 744 2.76 -17.69 -18.92
C THR A 744 1.68 -17.80 -17.85
N VAL A 745 2.08 -17.70 -16.58
CA VAL A 745 1.16 -17.74 -15.43
C VAL A 745 0.14 -16.60 -15.51
N ASN A 746 0.56 -15.36 -15.79
CA ASN A 746 -0.37 -14.24 -15.96
C ASN A 746 -1.32 -14.42 -17.15
N LEU A 747 -0.85 -14.97 -18.27
CA LEU A 747 -1.69 -15.23 -19.44
C LEU A 747 -2.77 -16.28 -19.14
N ILE A 748 -2.39 -17.37 -18.47
CA ILE A 748 -3.34 -18.42 -18.03
C ILE A 748 -4.34 -17.84 -17.03
N ALA A 749 -3.87 -17.06 -16.05
CA ALA A 749 -4.73 -16.41 -15.06
C ALA A 749 -5.78 -15.50 -15.72
N LEU A 750 -5.37 -14.66 -16.69
CA LEU A 750 -6.29 -13.77 -17.41
C LEU A 750 -7.27 -14.54 -18.29
N ALA A 751 -6.83 -15.61 -18.96
CA ALA A 751 -7.71 -16.45 -19.76
C ALA A 751 -8.74 -17.19 -18.90
N TRP A 752 -8.31 -17.70 -17.75
CA TRP A 752 -9.18 -18.34 -16.76
C TRP A 752 -10.20 -17.36 -16.21
N ILE A 753 -9.77 -16.18 -15.73
CA ILE A 753 -10.69 -15.14 -15.26
C ILE A 753 -11.70 -14.77 -16.34
N ALA A 754 -11.26 -14.53 -17.59
CA ALA A 754 -12.18 -14.22 -18.68
C ALA A 754 -13.24 -15.32 -18.91
N PHE A 755 -12.85 -16.58 -18.75
CA PHE A 755 -13.76 -17.72 -18.84
C PHE A 755 -14.72 -17.78 -17.63
N GLU A 756 -14.22 -17.61 -16.41
CA GLU A 756 -15.03 -17.55 -15.18
C GLU A 756 -16.11 -16.46 -15.25
N LEU A 757 -15.80 -15.29 -15.80
CA LEU A 757 -16.79 -14.20 -15.93
C LEU A 757 -17.99 -14.61 -16.78
N VAL A 758 -17.77 -15.43 -17.82
CA VAL A 758 -18.85 -16.00 -18.62
C VAL A 758 -19.59 -17.06 -17.82
N LEU A 759 -18.87 -17.98 -17.16
CA LEU A 759 -19.47 -19.07 -16.40
C LEU A 759 -20.35 -18.58 -15.25
N PHE A 760 -19.90 -17.58 -14.48
CA PHE A 760 -20.68 -17.01 -13.38
C PHE A 760 -21.80 -16.07 -13.83
N SER A 761 -21.91 -15.77 -15.13
CA SER A 761 -22.95 -14.92 -15.71
C SER A 761 -24.03 -15.69 -16.46
N MET A 762 -23.82 -16.97 -16.75
CA MET A 762 -24.77 -17.80 -17.49
C MET A 762 -25.72 -18.56 -16.55
N PRO A 763 -26.90 -18.99 -17.02
CA PRO A 763 -27.82 -19.81 -16.25
C PRO A 763 -27.35 -21.27 -16.18
N SER A 764 -27.55 -21.90 -15.02
CA SER A 764 -27.13 -23.27 -14.75
C SER A 764 -27.98 -24.34 -15.44
N THR A 765 -29.19 -24.00 -15.86
CA THR A 765 -30.13 -24.95 -16.48
C THR A 765 -30.88 -24.31 -17.65
N LEU A 766 -31.20 -25.14 -18.65
CA LEU A 766 -32.05 -24.80 -19.80
C LEU A 766 -33.36 -25.61 -19.75
N PRO A 767 -34.50 -25.05 -20.21
CA PRO A 767 -34.66 -23.69 -20.75
C PRO A 767 -34.61 -22.59 -19.67
N VAL A 768 -34.18 -21.40 -20.06
CA VAL A 768 -34.08 -20.25 -19.16
C VAL A 768 -35.46 -19.68 -18.85
N THR A 769 -35.74 -19.44 -17.57
CA THR A 769 -36.96 -18.78 -17.07
C THR A 769 -36.56 -17.51 -16.29
N PRO A 770 -37.49 -16.59 -16.00
CA PRO A 770 -37.18 -15.43 -15.15
C PRO A 770 -36.67 -15.79 -13.74
N VAL A 771 -36.91 -17.01 -13.26
CA VAL A 771 -36.45 -17.48 -11.95
C VAL A 771 -35.12 -18.24 -12.06
N SER A 772 -34.89 -18.97 -13.17
CA SER A 772 -33.63 -19.70 -13.41
C SER A 772 -32.54 -18.88 -14.10
N MET A 773 -32.86 -17.68 -14.57
CA MET A 773 -31.87 -16.78 -15.16
C MET A 773 -30.90 -16.24 -14.10
N ASN A 774 -29.62 -16.24 -14.44
CA ASN A 774 -28.60 -15.60 -13.65
C ASN A 774 -28.42 -14.13 -14.07
N TYR A 775 -28.86 -13.20 -13.22
CA TYR A 775 -28.81 -11.77 -13.50
C TYR A 775 -27.49 -11.09 -13.09
N ALA A 776 -26.44 -11.86 -12.78
CA ALA A 776 -25.19 -11.33 -12.24
C ALA A 776 -24.54 -10.28 -13.14
N SER A 777 -24.53 -10.50 -14.45
CA SER A 777 -23.98 -9.53 -15.42
C SER A 777 -24.71 -8.18 -15.39
N VAL A 778 -26.05 -8.21 -15.26
CA VAL A 778 -26.88 -6.99 -15.17
C VAL A 778 -26.58 -6.23 -13.88
N VAL A 779 -26.53 -6.95 -12.74
CA VAL A 779 -26.23 -6.35 -11.44
C VAL A 779 -24.81 -5.77 -11.43
N PHE A 780 -23.83 -6.49 -11.97
CA PHE A 780 -22.44 -6.04 -12.08
C PHE A 780 -22.30 -4.77 -12.93
N VAL A 781 -22.90 -4.75 -14.13
CA VAL A 781 -22.89 -3.58 -15.01
C VAL A 781 -23.60 -2.39 -14.37
N GLY A 782 -24.73 -2.63 -13.68
CA GLY A 782 -25.43 -1.59 -12.93
C GLY A 782 -24.54 -0.94 -11.87
N PHE A 783 -23.88 -1.75 -11.03
CA PHE A 783 -22.99 -1.24 -9.99
C PHE A 783 -21.76 -0.49 -10.54
N THR A 784 -21.10 -1.06 -11.54
CA THR A 784 -19.94 -0.42 -12.16
C THR A 784 -20.31 0.88 -12.87
N THR A 785 -21.49 0.94 -13.49
CA THR A 785 -22.03 2.17 -14.07
C THR A 785 -22.28 3.23 -12.99
N LEU A 786 -22.88 2.85 -11.85
CA LEU A 786 -23.11 3.76 -10.73
C LEU A 786 -21.78 4.27 -10.14
N ALA A 787 -20.79 3.41 -9.96
CA ALA A 787 -19.45 3.80 -9.50
C ALA A 787 -18.78 4.76 -10.49
N PHE A 788 -18.90 4.51 -11.80
CA PHE A 788 -18.37 5.38 -12.84
C PHE A 788 -19.05 6.75 -12.87
N LEU A 789 -20.39 6.79 -12.77
CA LEU A 789 -21.15 8.04 -12.68
C LEU A 789 -20.77 8.81 -11.41
N TRP A 790 -20.61 8.12 -10.28
CA TRP A 790 -20.14 8.72 -9.03
C TRP A 790 -18.74 9.32 -9.17
N TYR A 791 -17.84 8.65 -9.91
CA TYR A 791 -16.54 9.20 -10.24
C TYR A 791 -16.64 10.49 -11.04
N LEU A 792 -17.44 10.50 -12.11
CA LEU A 792 -17.59 11.67 -12.98
C LEU A 792 -18.19 12.89 -12.26
N VAL A 793 -19.20 12.66 -11.42
CA VAL A 793 -19.95 13.75 -10.76
C VAL A 793 -19.21 14.30 -9.55
N HIS A 794 -18.60 13.44 -8.74
CA HIS A 794 -18.07 13.81 -7.43
C HIS A 794 -16.61 13.39 -7.23
N ALA A 795 -16.29 12.11 -7.41
CA ALA A 795 -15.00 11.59 -6.96
C ALA A 795 -13.81 12.14 -7.76
N ARG A 796 -13.97 12.53 -9.03
CA ARG A 796 -12.91 13.18 -9.82
C ARG A 796 -12.35 14.45 -9.17
N LYS A 797 -13.11 15.11 -8.28
CA LYS A 797 -12.71 16.34 -7.59
C LYS A 797 -12.01 16.10 -6.25
N ILE A 798 -12.21 14.92 -5.64
CA ILE A 798 -11.84 14.67 -4.24
C ILE A 798 -10.89 13.48 -4.11
N TYR A 799 -11.04 12.48 -4.98
CA TYR A 799 -10.21 11.28 -4.96
C TYR A 799 -8.86 11.56 -5.63
N VAL A 800 -7.83 11.66 -4.81
CA VAL A 800 -6.45 11.90 -5.25
C VAL A 800 -5.74 10.59 -5.63
N GLY A 801 -6.30 9.44 -5.23
CA GLY A 801 -5.66 8.14 -5.31
C GLY A 801 -5.00 7.75 -3.99
N PRO A 802 -4.63 6.47 -3.81
CA PRO A 802 -3.73 6.10 -2.72
C PRO A 802 -2.37 6.79 -2.88
N PRO A 803 -1.58 6.92 -1.80
CA PRO A 803 -0.26 7.53 -1.87
C PRO A 803 0.68 6.78 -2.83
N LEU A 804 1.64 7.49 -3.41
CA LEU A 804 2.69 6.92 -4.27
C LEU A 804 3.75 6.22 -3.42
N SER A 805 4.32 5.12 -3.92
CA SER A 805 5.49 4.53 -3.26
C SER A 805 6.74 5.37 -3.53
N ASP A 806 7.62 5.47 -2.54
CA ASP A 806 8.92 6.11 -2.64
C ASP A 806 9.67 5.58 -3.87
N GLY A 807 10.08 6.50 -4.76
CA GLY A 807 10.75 6.20 -6.03
C GLY A 807 9.85 6.22 -7.28
N MET A 808 8.54 6.48 -7.17
CA MET A 808 7.68 6.76 -8.34
C MET A 808 7.48 8.27 -8.56
N PRO A 809 7.55 8.77 -9.82
CA PRO A 809 7.35 10.19 -10.11
C PRO A 809 5.99 10.69 -9.60
N GLN A 810 5.94 11.89 -9.01
CA GLN A 810 4.71 12.47 -8.44
C GLN A 810 3.63 12.86 -9.47
N ASP A 811 3.89 12.73 -10.77
CA ASP A 811 3.02 13.19 -11.86
C ASP A 811 2.04 12.11 -12.39
N MET A 812 1.34 11.40 -11.49
CA MET A 812 0.30 10.41 -11.82
C MET A 812 -1.14 10.93 -11.73
#